data_AF-A0A6L9ZC68-F1
#
_entry.id   AF-A0A6L9ZC68-F1
#
_cell.length_a   1.000
_cell.length_b   1.000
_cell.length_c   1.000
_cell.angle_alpha   90.00
_cell.angle_beta   90.00
_cell.angle_gamma   90.00
#
_symmetry.space_group_name_H-M   'P 1'
#
loop_
_entity.id
_entity.type
_entity.pdbx_description
1 polymer ?
#
loop_
_entity_poly.entity_id
_entity_poly.type
_entity_poly.pdbx_seq_one_letter_code
_entity_poly.pdbx_strand_id
1 'polypeptide(L)'
;SLTWLGVFIVGGYLLCSLNINKDARYILPLVPVLSLFLAYGLICWTNRWGKPMRWSTVGLATVLMMLNLFPLGGRGLTQLLSPRVQHLPYLGQPWPHRKVIAEIIKTQPYLRSNLGVLPSTPDINQHNFNYYGALANFQVYGRQVGTQAKQVKQDMRSLSWFLTKTGAQGSIPESQAAIVQEVEQGSEFELHQTWELPDASQLKLYHKRQPPIAVKPLSIKPVGDQSSIKPTSFNGNASLAKRPRYANSNTLSSSSRVKLDQVTVPETSPAGVPIPVTYQWTGSWEQLQSGIVILTWQPVELFAKRGLLAKVDPLKVGQLFAKRGLLAKVGQLKVNKLFAKRGLLAKVDQLKVNKLKVGQLKVGQLKVGQLFAKRGLLAKVEASTDTNLQPTLRERQRRTTDTNLQPNNLQPTLRERQRRTTDTNLQPSTQTNLQPSTHRWLHDHGIAMGELHSSQLPPANSQFQVIERMAMFPPADIPAGSYTLKATYLNRQTGETYGIQVPTVTLTIDPATTPIPAPELDLITQMRILSTNLPKGLNGLEPVFEETARINQYDPIQDYLEQADLALSYRLELEPNNLDLAYALALSRVLQQDVEGAIAALKRVTQLDPQNPYAHAYLAFVYLYDWDGKNGENALKPALTINPTIPELQALSGIAALMQGNVFKAWSVIQGLEL
;
A
#
# COMPACT_ATOMS: atom_id res chain seq x y z
N SER A 1 0.26 47.62 9.20
CA SER A 1 0.98 48.30 8.10
C SER A 1 0.31 47.97 6.78
N LEU A 2 -0.09 48.98 5.98
CA LEU A 2 -0.67 48.77 4.63
C LEU A 2 0.32 48.07 3.69
N THR A 3 1.62 48.31 3.88
CA THR A 3 2.69 47.65 3.12
C THR A 3 2.65 46.14 3.30
N TRP A 4 2.42 45.66 4.53
CA TRP A 4 2.32 44.22 4.80
C TRP A 4 1.09 43.60 4.11
N LEU A 5 -0.07 44.27 4.16
CA LEU A 5 -1.29 43.82 3.48
C LEU A 5 -1.08 43.77 1.95
N GLY A 6 -0.42 44.78 1.38
CA GLY A 6 -0.09 44.83 -0.04
C GLY A 6 0.86 43.70 -0.46
N VAL A 7 1.95 43.49 0.30
CA VAL A 7 2.90 42.38 0.05
C VAL A 7 2.19 41.04 0.14
N PHE A 8 1.32 40.85 1.13
CA PHE A 8 0.59 39.59 1.31
C PHE A 8 -0.39 39.33 0.15
N ILE A 9 -1.19 40.32 -0.25
CA ILE A 9 -2.16 40.15 -1.34
C ILE A 9 -1.45 39.91 -2.67
N VAL A 10 -0.43 40.71 -3.00
CA VAL A 10 0.29 40.59 -4.28
C VAL A 10 1.11 39.31 -4.32
N GLY A 11 1.87 39.02 -3.26
CA GLY A 11 2.67 37.79 -3.17
C GLY A 11 1.79 36.54 -3.15
N GLY A 12 0.72 36.56 -2.37
CA GLY A 12 -0.27 35.49 -2.33
C GLY A 12 -0.97 35.27 -3.67
N TYR A 13 -1.34 36.34 -4.38
CA TYR A 13 -1.89 36.26 -5.74
C TYR A 13 -0.90 35.62 -6.72
N LEU A 14 0.37 36.03 -6.70
CA LEU A 14 1.41 35.45 -7.56
C LEU A 14 1.59 33.95 -7.27
N LEU A 15 1.71 33.58 -5.99
CA LEU A 15 1.84 32.17 -5.58
C LEU A 15 0.62 31.35 -5.98
N CYS A 16 -0.60 31.87 -5.77
CA CYS A 16 -1.83 31.20 -6.20
C CYS A 16 -1.93 31.13 -7.74
N SER A 17 -1.37 32.10 -8.46
CA SER A 17 -1.34 32.10 -9.93
C SER A 17 -0.39 31.06 -10.52
N LEU A 18 0.60 30.60 -9.75
CA LEU A 18 1.45 29.47 -10.14
C LEU A 18 0.74 28.11 -9.99
N ASN A 19 -0.36 28.03 -9.24
CA ASN A 19 -1.15 26.81 -9.14
C ASN A 19 -1.81 26.50 -10.50
N ILE A 20 -1.64 25.27 -10.99
CA ILE A 20 -2.25 24.79 -12.24
C ILE A 20 -3.78 24.78 -12.11
N ASN A 21 -4.30 24.45 -10.93
CA ASN A 21 -5.73 24.42 -10.66
C ASN A 21 -6.25 25.82 -10.30
N LYS A 22 -7.18 26.35 -11.11
CA LYS A 22 -7.73 27.72 -10.99
C LYS A 22 -9.03 27.80 -10.19
N ASP A 23 -9.24 26.88 -9.27
CA ASP A 23 -10.40 26.90 -8.37
C ASP A 23 -10.33 28.09 -7.38
N ALA A 24 -11.45 28.78 -7.18
CA ALA A 24 -11.55 29.93 -6.28
C ALA A 24 -11.18 29.60 -4.82
N ARG A 25 -11.26 28.33 -4.40
CA ARG A 25 -10.85 27.90 -3.06
C ARG A 25 -9.37 28.18 -2.76
N TYR A 26 -8.51 28.19 -3.78
CA TYR A 26 -7.07 28.42 -3.59
C TYR A 26 -6.73 29.88 -3.28
N ILE A 27 -7.59 30.82 -3.69
CA ILE A 27 -7.45 32.24 -3.34
C ILE A 27 -8.23 32.62 -2.07
N LEU A 28 -8.98 31.68 -1.48
CA LEU A 28 -9.75 31.91 -0.27
C LEU A 28 -8.93 32.49 0.89
N PRO A 29 -7.65 32.07 1.12
CA PRO A 29 -6.80 32.68 2.16
C PRO A 29 -6.49 34.17 1.92
N LEU A 30 -6.65 34.68 0.70
CA LEU A 30 -6.43 36.09 0.38
C LEU A 30 -7.65 36.96 0.73
N VAL A 31 -8.84 36.36 0.80
CA VAL A 31 -10.12 37.08 0.99
C VAL A 31 -10.18 37.88 2.30
N PRO A 32 -9.72 37.39 3.47
CA PRO A 32 -9.71 38.17 4.70
C PRO A 32 -8.83 39.43 4.60
N VAL A 33 -7.65 39.29 3.97
CA VAL A 33 -6.69 40.40 3.83
C VAL A 33 -7.22 41.44 2.83
N LEU A 34 -7.82 40.98 1.73
CA LEU A 34 -8.54 41.84 0.79
C LEU A 34 -9.70 42.58 1.48
N SER A 35 -10.45 41.90 2.35
CA SER A 35 -11.56 42.49 3.09
C SER A 35 -11.10 43.61 4.04
N LEU A 36 -9.97 43.44 4.72
CA LEU A 36 -9.36 44.49 5.55
C LEU A 36 -8.94 45.71 4.72
N PHE A 37 -8.38 45.48 3.53
CA PHE A 37 -7.98 46.55 2.63
C PHE A 37 -9.20 47.35 2.12
N LEU A 38 -10.27 46.66 1.71
CA LEU A 38 -11.54 47.28 1.30
C LEU A 38 -12.22 48.03 2.46
N ALA A 39 -12.21 47.46 3.67
CA ALA A 39 -12.75 48.11 4.87
C ALA A 39 -11.98 49.40 5.22
N TYR A 40 -10.65 49.39 5.09
CA TYR A 40 -9.83 50.59 5.26
C TYR A 40 -10.23 51.68 4.25
N GLY A 41 -10.41 51.33 2.97
CA GLY A 41 -10.89 52.24 1.94
C GLY A 41 -12.24 52.89 2.27
N LEU A 42 -13.19 52.12 2.80
CA LEU A 42 -14.49 52.64 3.26
C LEU A 42 -14.38 53.60 4.46
N ILE A 43 -13.37 53.41 5.32
CA ILE A 43 -13.13 54.28 6.48
C ILE A 43 -12.53 55.63 6.05
N CYS A 44 -11.78 55.67 4.95
CA CYS A 44 -11.24 56.92 4.39
C CYS A 44 -12.33 57.90 3.92
N TRP A 45 -13.58 57.44 3.73
CA TRP A 45 -14.69 58.32 3.36
C TRP A 45 -15.24 59.05 4.60
N THR A 46 -14.78 60.28 4.84
CA THR A 46 -15.08 61.08 6.05
C THR A 46 -16.16 62.14 5.86
N ASN A 47 -16.65 62.34 4.64
CA ASN A 47 -17.70 63.32 4.36
C ASN A 47 -19.08 62.88 4.92
N ARG A 48 -20.11 63.72 4.76
CA ARG A 48 -21.48 63.45 5.24
C ARG A 48 -22.09 62.13 4.75
N TRP A 49 -21.56 61.56 3.67
CA TRP A 49 -22.02 60.30 3.08
C TRP A 49 -21.27 59.07 3.61
N GLY A 50 -20.17 59.25 4.35
CA GLY A 50 -19.35 58.14 4.85
C GLY A 50 -20.09 57.16 5.76
N LYS A 51 -20.87 57.67 6.73
CA LYS A 51 -21.69 56.82 7.62
C LYS A 51 -22.80 56.08 6.84
N PRO A 52 -23.65 56.75 6.03
CA PRO A 52 -24.64 56.08 5.19
C PRO A 52 -24.03 55.01 4.28
N MET A 53 -22.91 55.29 3.63
CA MET A 53 -22.26 54.35 2.72
C MET A 53 -21.81 53.07 3.42
N ARG A 54 -21.16 53.19 4.59
CA ARG A 54 -20.70 52.02 5.36
C ARG A 54 -21.86 51.12 5.80
N TRP A 55 -22.93 51.70 6.34
CA TRP A 55 -24.12 50.94 6.74
C TRP A 55 -24.86 50.35 5.54
N SER A 56 -24.90 51.05 4.41
CA SER A 56 -25.48 50.53 3.17
C SER A 56 -24.69 49.33 2.64
N THR A 57 -23.35 49.38 2.70
CA THR A 57 -22.48 48.26 2.32
C THR A 57 -22.69 47.05 3.24
N VAL A 58 -22.76 47.26 4.56
CA VAL A 58 -23.04 46.17 5.53
C VAL A 58 -24.43 45.57 5.28
N GLY A 59 -25.44 46.41 5.08
CA GLY A 59 -26.81 45.99 4.77
C GLY A 59 -26.87 45.18 3.47
N LEU A 60 -26.30 45.69 2.39
CA LEU A 60 -26.26 45.01 1.09
C LEU A 60 -25.49 43.69 1.16
N ALA A 61 -24.32 43.67 1.82
CA ALA A 61 -23.54 42.45 2.00
C ALA A 61 -24.31 41.40 2.80
N THR A 62 -25.02 41.81 3.86
CA THR A 62 -25.86 40.91 4.67
C THR A 62 -27.03 40.36 3.87
N VAL A 63 -27.72 41.21 3.10
CA VAL A 63 -28.81 40.79 2.22
C VAL A 63 -28.30 39.81 1.16
N LEU A 64 -27.22 40.13 0.46
CA LEU A 64 -26.62 39.24 -0.53
C LEU A 64 -26.18 37.92 0.11
N MET A 65 -25.55 37.95 1.28
CA MET A 65 -25.18 36.74 2.00
C MET A 65 -26.41 35.86 2.30
N MET A 66 -27.47 36.44 2.84
CA MET A 66 -28.72 35.70 3.16
C MET A 66 -29.38 35.13 1.89
N LEU A 67 -29.43 35.88 0.80
CA LEU A 67 -30.00 35.43 -0.48
C LEU A 67 -29.12 34.38 -1.21
N ASN A 68 -27.83 34.30 -0.89
CA ASN A 68 -26.94 33.28 -1.43
C ASN A 68 -26.92 31.99 -0.57
N LEU A 69 -27.14 32.11 0.74
CA LEU A 69 -27.16 30.99 1.68
C LEU A 69 -28.54 30.31 1.76
N PHE A 70 -29.63 31.06 1.59
CA PHE A 70 -30.99 30.58 1.78
C PHE A 70 -31.87 30.84 0.55
N PRO A 71 -32.83 29.96 0.24
CA PRO A 71 -33.72 30.10 -0.92
C PRO A 71 -34.84 31.13 -0.68
N LEU A 72 -34.49 32.38 -0.33
CA LEU A 72 -35.43 33.44 0.05
C LEU A 72 -35.94 34.28 -1.15
N GLY A 73 -35.65 33.86 -2.39
CA GLY A 73 -35.94 34.64 -3.60
C GLY A 73 -34.75 35.51 -4.05
N GLY A 74 -35.03 36.65 -4.70
CA GLY A 74 -33.98 37.64 -5.03
C GLY A 74 -32.95 37.22 -6.09
N ARG A 75 -33.23 36.18 -6.89
CA ARG A 75 -32.30 35.64 -7.91
C ARG A 75 -31.77 36.70 -8.88
N GLY A 76 -32.60 37.67 -9.30
CA GLY A 76 -32.14 38.74 -10.17
C GLY A 76 -31.05 39.61 -9.52
N LEU A 77 -31.20 39.92 -8.22
CA LEU A 77 -30.24 40.73 -7.47
C LEU A 77 -28.91 39.97 -7.27
N THR A 78 -28.99 38.69 -6.90
CA THR A 78 -27.79 37.86 -6.70
C THR A 78 -27.10 37.51 -8.02
N GLN A 79 -27.83 37.33 -9.11
CA GLN A 79 -27.21 37.17 -10.44
C GLN A 79 -26.49 38.44 -10.91
N LEU A 80 -27.03 39.62 -10.58
CA LEU A 80 -26.40 40.90 -10.93
C LEU A 80 -25.15 41.19 -10.08
N LEU A 81 -25.25 41.02 -8.76
CA LEU A 81 -24.23 41.50 -7.81
C LEU A 81 -23.29 40.42 -7.27
N SER A 82 -23.68 39.15 -7.33
CA SER A 82 -22.90 38.02 -6.83
C SER A 82 -23.10 36.77 -7.69
N PRO A 83 -22.87 36.84 -9.02
CA PRO A 83 -23.11 35.71 -9.90
C PRO A 83 -22.24 34.52 -9.48
N ARG A 84 -22.80 33.31 -9.57
CA ARG A 84 -22.12 32.03 -9.27
C ARG A 84 -21.78 31.78 -7.79
N VAL A 85 -22.35 32.56 -6.86
CA VAL A 85 -22.14 32.39 -5.40
C VAL A 85 -23.28 31.60 -4.73
N GLN A 86 -24.41 31.39 -5.42
CA GLN A 86 -25.55 30.64 -4.88
C GLN A 86 -25.27 29.14 -4.85
N HIS A 87 -25.10 28.58 -3.66
CA HIS A 87 -25.00 27.14 -3.40
C HIS A 87 -26.12 26.71 -2.45
N LEU A 88 -27.32 26.59 -3.00
CA LEU A 88 -28.50 26.21 -2.23
C LEU A 88 -28.58 24.68 -2.08
N PRO A 89 -29.09 24.17 -0.94
CA PRO A 89 -29.41 22.76 -0.82
C PRO A 89 -30.46 22.39 -1.87
N TYR A 90 -30.29 21.23 -2.51
CA TYR A 90 -31.26 20.71 -3.45
C TYR A 90 -32.53 20.29 -2.69
N LEU A 91 -33.67 20.88 -3.04
CA LEU A 91 -34.99 20.65 -2.42
C LEU A 91 -35.95 19.83 -3.29
N GLY A 92 -35.49 19.35 -4.45
CA GLY A 92 -36.31 18.57 -5.37
C GLY A 92 -36.45 17.10 -4.97
N GLN A 93 -36.95 16.28 -5.90
CA GLN A 93 -37.07 14.84 -5.71
C GLN A 93 -35.69 14.21 -5.45
N PRO A 94 -35.54 13.39 -4.40
CA PRO A 94 -34.24 12.82 -4.05
C PRO A 94 -33.73 11.92 -5.16
N TRP A 95 -32.46 12.12 -5.53
CA TRP A 95 -31.73 11.23 -6.42
C TRP A 95 -31.59 9.83 -5.80
N PRO A 96 -31.54 8.76 -6.60
CA PRO A 96 -31.68 7.38 -6.12
C PRO A 96 -30.43 6.82 -5.42
N HIS A 97 -29.49 7.65 -4.93
CA HIS A 97 -28.24 7.19 -4.33
C HIS A 97 -28.44 6.16 -3.22
N ARG A 98 -29.32 6.46 -2.24
CA ARG A 98 -29.64 5.53 -1.14
C ARG A 98 -30.24 4.22 -1.65
N LYS A 99 -31.05 4.27 -2.72
CA LYS A 99 -31.68 3.08 -3.32
C LYS A 99 -30.63 2.18 -3.98
N VAL A 100 -29.69 2.76 -4.72
CA VAL A 100 -28.55 2.02 -5.32
C VAL A 100 -27.72 1.35 -4.23
N ILE A 101 -27.32 2.09 -3.19
CA ILE A 101 -26.52 1.55 -2.08
C ILE A 101 -27.28 0.41 -1.38
N ALA A 102 -28.57 0.60 -1.09
CA ALA A 102 -29.40 -0.43 -0.47
C ALA A 102 -29.54 -1.69 -1.34
N GLU A 103 -29.66 -1.54 -2.66
CA GLU A 103 -29.78 -2.68 -3.58
C GLU A 103 -28.49 -3.50 -3.66
N ILE A 104 -27.33 -2.83 -3.69
CA ILE A 104 -26.03 -3.50 -3.64
C ILE A 104 -25.88 -4.28 -2.33
N ILE A 105 -26.18 -3.66 -1.19
CA ILE A 105 -26.10 -4.31 0.13
C ILE A 105 -27.09 -5.47 0.24
N LYS A 106 -28.31 -5.33 -0.30
CA LYS A 106 -29.29 -6.41 -0.34
C LYS A 106 -28.78 -7.61 -1.17
N THR A 107 -28.09 -7.34 -2.27
CA THR A 107 -27.54 -8.38 -3.15
C THR A 107 -26.30 -9.05 -2.57
N GLN A 108 -25.44 -8.30 -1.89
CA GLN A 108 -24.18 -8.76 -1.29
C GLN A 108 -24.07 -8.34 0.19
N PRO A 109 -24.92 -8.88 1.10
CA PRO A 109 -25.02 -8.39 2.48
C PRO A 109 -23.77 -8.61 3.33
N TYR A 110 -22.91 -9.54 2.92
CA TYR A 110 -21.70 -9.96 3.63
C TYR A 110 -20.40 -9.49 2.98
N LEU A 111 -20.49 -8.61 1.99
CA LEU A 111 -19.33 -8.04 1.32
C LEU A 111 -19.34 -6.53 1.42
N ARG A 112 -18.13 -5.98 1.43
CA ARG A 112 -17.89 -4.61 1.00
C ARG A 112 -17.79 -4.62 -0.53
N SER A 113 -18.42 -3.64 -1.17
CA SER A 113 -18.53 -3.58 -2.63
C SER A 113 -18.01 -2.27 -3.18
N ASN A 114 -17.20 -2.35 -4.24
CA ASN A 114 -16.73 -1.21 -4.99
C ASN A 114 -17.61 -1.00 -6.24
N LEU A 115 -18.14 0.21 -6.37
CA LEU A 115 -19.07 0.62 -7.42
C LEU A 115 -18.37 1.56 -8.41
N GLY A 116 -18.16 1.10 -9.63
CA GLY A 116 -17.68 1.94 -10.73
C GLY A 116 -18.75 2.94 -11.15
N VAL A 117 -18.56 4.22 -10.87
CA VAL A 117 -19.47 5.30 -11.25
C VAL A 117 -18.93 5.99 -12.49
N LEU A 118 -19.48 5.63 -13.65
CA LEU A 118 -19.05 6.14 -14.95
C LEU A 118 -19.53 7.58 -15.28
N PRO A 119 -20.72 8.05 -14.85
CA PRO A 119 -21.08 9.46 -15.02
C PRO A 119 -20.39 10.36 -13.97
N SER A 120 -20.19 11.63 -14.32
CA SER A 120 -19.54 12.65 -13.47
C SER A 120 -20.30 13.98 -13.54
N THR A 121 -21.54 13.96 -13.08
CA THR A 121 -22.41 15.15 -12.94
C THR A 121 -22.39 15.67 -11.50
N PRO A 122 -22.85 16.91 -11.22
CA PRO A 122 -22.94 17.41 -9.84
C PRO A 122 -23.76 16.51 -8.90
N ASP A 123 -24.84 15.92 -9.43
CA ASP A 123 -25.77 15.09 -8.67
C ASP A 123 -25.44 13.60 -8.69
N ILE A 124 -24.83 13.08 -9.76
CA ILE A 124 -24.43 11.68 -9.92
C ILE A 124 -22.94 11.63 -10.29
N ASN A 125 -22.11 11.35 -9.29
CA ASN A 125 -20.69 11.06 -9.41
C ASN A 125 -20.22 10.14 -8.26
N GLN A 126 -18.98 9.68 -8.33
CA GLN A 126 -18.36 8.80 -7.33
C GLN A 126 -18.41 9.37 -5.91
N HIS A 127 -18.29 10.69 -5.73
CA HIS A 127 -18.27 11.31 -4.40
C HIS A 127 -19.64 11.24 -3.73
N ASN A 128 -20.74 11.37 -4.48
CA ASN A 128 -22.09 11.19 -3.93
C ASN A 128 -22.25 9.75 -3.41
N PHE A 129 -21.90 8.75 -4.21
CA PHE A 129 -22.02 7.35 -3.80
C PHE A 129 -21.04 6.98 -2.68
N ASN A 130 -19.87 7.59 -2.63
CA ASN A 130 -18.95 7.43 -1.50
C ASN A 130 -19.54 8.00 -0.20
N TYR A 131 -20.21 9.16 -0.26
CA TYR A 131 -20.92 9.73 0.90
C TYR A 131 -22.05 8.81 1.39
N TYR A 132 -22.94 8.36 0.50
CA TYR A 132 -24.05 7.48 0.90
C TYR A 132 -23.59 6.07 1.31
N GLY A 133 -22.51 5.59 0.71
CA GLY A 133 -21.83 4.37 1.13
C GLY A 133 -21.24 4.47 2.54
N ALA A 134 -20.65 5.62 2.89
CA ALA A 134 -20.19 5.90 4.26
C ALA A 134 -21.35 5.90 5.28
N LEU A 135 -22.51 6.46 4.91
CA LEU A 135 -23.72 6.38 5.74
C LEU A 135 -24.21 4.94 5.94
N ALA A 136 -23.89 4.03 5.02
CA ALA A 136 -24.16 2.60 5.13
C ALA A 136 -22.98 1.81 5.72
N ASN A 137 -22.34 2.38 6.75
CA ASN A 137 -21.19 1.81 7.47
C ASN A 137 -20.04 1.42 6.53
N PHE A 138 -19.76 2.23 5.51
CA PHE A 138 -18.68 1.99 4.55
C PHE A 138 -18.76 0.63 3.84
N GLN A 139 -19.98 0.09 3.65
CA GLN A 139 -20.17 -1.18 2.95
C GLN A 139 -20.09 -1.02 1.42
N VAL A 140 -20.34 0.17 0.89
CA VAL A 140 -20.24 0.43 -0.55
C VAL A 140 -19.38 1.67 -0.80
N TYR A 141 -18.56 1.64 -1.84
CA TYR A 141 -17.65 2.71 -2.18
C TYR A 141 -17.78 3.10 -3.66
N GLY A 142 -18.01 4.38 -3.95
CA GLY A 142 -18.06 4.90 -5.31
C GLY A 142 -16.66 5.17 -5.87
N ARG A 143 -16.38 4.70 -7.10
CA ARG A 143 -15.09 4.83 -7.79
C ARG A 143 -15.26 5.39 -9.19
N GLN A 144 -14.48 6.42 -9.51
CA GLN A 144 -14.35 6.89 -10.88
C GLN A 144 -13.37 6.00 -11.65
N VAL A 145 -13.84 5.35 -12.70
CA VAL A 145 -13.06 4.43 -13.53
C VAL A 145 -13.40 4.68 -15.00
N GLY A 146 -12.69 4.02 -15.92
CA GLY A 146 -12.79 4.30 -17.35
C GLY A 146 -12.16 5.63 -17.73
N THR A 147 -11.20 6.12 -16.94
CA THR A 147 -10.56 7.42 -17.18
C THR A 147 -9.41 7.33 -18.18
N GLN A 148 -8.84 6.14 -18.38
CA GLN A 148 -7.76 5.89 -19.33
C GLN A 148 -8.13 4.76 -20.29
N ALA A 149 -7.97 4.98 -21.60
CA ALA A 149 -8.29 3.98 -22.61
C ALA A 149 -7.51 2.66 -22.42
N LYS A 150 -6.24 2.75 -21.99
CA LYS A 150 -5.38 1.58 -21.73
C LYS A 150 -5.82 0.71 -20.55
N GLN A 151 -6.70 1.22 -19.67
CA GLN A 151 -7.10 0.58 -18.41
C GLN A 151 -8.55 0.06 -18.43
N VAL A 152 -9.33 0.33 -19.48
CA VAL A 152 -10.77 -0.02 -19.54
C VAL A 152 -11.00 -1.51 -19.23
N LYS A 153 -10.23 -2.41 -19.84
CA LYS A 153 -10.36 -3.85 -19.59
C LYS A 153 -9.97 -4.25 -18.18
N GLN A 154 -8.98 -3.58 -17.56
CA GLN A 154 -8.61 -3.84 -16.17
C GLN A 154 -9.71 -3.34 -15.22
N ASP A 155 -10.24 -2.13 -15.44
CA ASP A 155 -11.32 -1.56 -14.63
C ASP A 155 -12.53 -2.49 -14.56
N MET A 156 -12.95 -3.02 -15.70
CA MET A 156 -14.05 -3.98 -15.81
C MET A 156 -13.77 -5.31 -15.12
N ARG A 157 -12.52 -5.77 -15.15
CA ARG A 157 -12.15 -7.04 -14.53
C ARG A 157 -12.04 -6.92 -13.00
N SER A 158 -11.65 -5.75 -12.49
CA SER A 158 -11.45 -5.48 -11.07
C SER A 158 -12.72 -5.15 -10.28
N LEU A 159 -13.78 -4.66 -10.93
CA LEU A 159 -15.01 -4.23 -10.25
C LEU A 159 -16.21 -5.12 -10.59
N SER A 160 -17.09 -5.33 -9.60
CA SER A 160 -18.30 -6.16 -9.76
C SER A 160 -19.55 -5.36 -10.10
N TRP A 161 -19.55 -4.05 -9.84
CA TRP A 161 -20.71 -3.18 -10.04
C TRP A 161 -20.36 -1.94 -10.84
N PHE A 162 -21.24 -1.54 -11.74
CA PHE A 162 -21.11 -0.31 -12.53
C PHE A 162 -22.42 0.47 -12.60
N LEU A 163 -22.31 1.79 -12.60
CA LEU A 163 -23.40 2.71 -12.92
C LEU A 163 -23.17 3.37 -14.27
N THR A 164 -24.17 3.31 -15.15
CA THR A 164 -24.27 4.16 -16.34
C THR A 164 -25.46 5.10 -16.19
N LYS A 165 -25.45 6.20 -16.96
CA LYS A 165 -26.55 7.18 -17.00
C LYS A 165 -26.89 7.48 -18.45
N THR A 166 -28.16 7.75 -18.77
CA THR A 166 -28.53 8.30 -20.09
C THR A 166 -28.48 9.84 -20.08
N GLY A 167 -28.50 10.46 -21.27
CA GLY A 167 -28.45 11.92 -21.39
C GLY A 167 -27.10 12.49 -20.96
N ALA A 168 -27.11 13.63 -20.25
CA ALA A 168 -25.89 14.33 -19.86
C ALA A 168 -25.01 13.49 -18.91
N GLN A 169 -23.75 13.28 -19.31
CA GLN A 169 -22.75 12.50 -18.55
C GLN A 169 -21.89 13.35 -17.59
N GLY A 170 -21.88 14.67 -17.78
CA GLY A 170 -21.03 15.58 -17.01
C GLY A 170 -19.57 15.59 -17.49
N SER A 171 -18.62 15.84 -16.59
CA SER A 171 -17.20 16.01 -16.94
C SER A 171 -16.48 14.65 -16.95
N ILE A 172 -16.46 14.00 -18.11
CA ILE A 172 -15.87 12.68 -18.34
C ILE A 172 -14.84 12.70 -19.49
N PRO A 173 -13.82 11.84 -19.47
CA PRO A 173 -12.89 11.68 -20.59
C PRO A 173 -13.50 10.84 -21.72
N GLU A 174 -12.90 10.90 -22.91
CA GLU A 174 -13.37 10.15 -24.10
C GLU A 174 -13.37 8.63 -23.89
N SER A 175 -12.42 8.12 -23.11
CA SER A 175 -12.30 6.71 -22.72
C SER A 175 -13.52 6.18 -21.96
N GLN A 176 -14.33 7.05 -21.35
CA GLN A 176 -15.52 6.65 -20.60
C GLN A 176 -16.56 5.98 -21.51
N ALA A 177 -16.70 6.43 -22.75
CA ALA A 177 -17.67 5.85 -23.68
C ALA A 177 -17.36 4.38 -23.99
N ALA A 178 -16.07 4.03 -24.08
CA ALA A 178 -15.64 2.66 -24.35
C ALA A 178 -16.02 1.72 -23.19
N ILE A 179 -15.80 2.11 -21.94
CA ILE A 179 -16.20 1.28 -20.80
C ILE A 179 -17.73 1.19 -20.65
N VAL A 180 -18.47 2.26 -20.95
CA VAL A 180 -19.94 2.20 -20.97
C VAL A 180 -20.40 1.17 -21.99
N GLN A 181 -19.87 1.21 -23.21
CA GLN A 181 -20.23 0.26 -24.26
C GLN A 181 -19.97 -1.19 -23.83
N GLU A 182 -18.79 -1.46 -23.28
CA GLU A 182 -18.41 -2.81 -22.84
C GLU A 182 -19.26 -3.29 -21.64
N VAL A 183 -19.64 -2.41 -20.71
CA VAL A 183 -20.53 -2.75 -19.59
C VAL A 183 -21.97 -2.99 -20.05
N GLU A 184 -22.50 -2.16 -20.96
CA GLU A 184 -23.90 -2.25 -21.39
C GLU A 184 -24.14 -3.36 -22.43
N GLN A 185 -23.17 -3.60 -23.33
CA GLN A 185 -23.32 -4.50 -24.49
C GLN A 185 -22.47 -5.77 -24.37
N GLY A 186 -21.48 -5.78 -23.49
CA GLY A 186 -20.61 -6.93 -23.28
C GLY A 186 -21.30 -8.10 -22.57
N SER A 187 -20.59 -9.23 -22.51
CA SER A 187 -21.10 -10.47 -21.91
C SER A 187 -20.79 -10.62 -20.42
N GLU A 188 -19.88 -9.83 -19.86
CA GLU A 188 -19.44 -9.94 -18.46
C GLU A 188 -20.47 -9.40 -17.46
N PHE A 189 -21.26 -8.41 -17.87
CA PHE A 189 -22.22 -7.72 -17.01
C PHE A 189 -23.66 -7.98 -17.46
N GLU A 190 -24.57 -7.78 -16.53
CA GLU A 190 -26.01 -7.77 -16.78
C GLU A 190 -26.66 -6.55 -16.13
N LEU A 191 -27.69 -6.02 -16.77
CA LEU A 191 -28.49 -4.94 -16.21
C LEU A 191 -29.24 -5.46 -14.98
N HIS A 192 -28.88 -4.96 -13.80
CA HIS A 192 -29.47 -5.35 -12.53
C HIS A 192 -30.73 -4.55 -12.22
N GLN A 193 -30.64 -3.21 -12.34
CA GLN A 193 -31.78 -2.33 -12.04
C GLN A 193 -31.66 -0.97 -12.76
N THR A 194 -32.80 -0.32 -13.01
CA THR A 194 -32.89 1.02 -13.58
C THR A 194 -33.76 1.93 -12.69
N TRP A 195 -33.38 3.21 -12.59
CA TRP A 195 -34.17 4.26 -11.95
C TRP A 195 -34.33 5.46 -12.88
N GLU A 196 -35.54 6.02 -12.94
CA GLU A 196 -35.77 7.34 -13.52
C GLU A 196 -35.20 8.43 -12.61
N LEU A 197 -34.57 9.43 -13.22
CA LEU A 197 -33.91 10.54 -12.54
C LEU A 197 -34.74 11.83 -12.63
N PRO A 198 -34.52 12.79 -11.70
CA PRO A 198 -35.23 14.07 -11.72
C PRO A 198 -35.07 14.88 -13.01
N ASP A 199 -33.99 14.65 -13.78
CA ASP A 199 -33.71 15.28 -15.07
C ASP A 199 -34.33 14.51 -16.26
N ALA A 200 -35.23 13.57 -16.00
CA ALA A 200 -35.87 12.66 -16.97
C ALA A 200 -34.89 11.73 -17.72
N SER A 201 -33.64 11.64 -17.25
CA SER A 201 -32.72 10.60 -17.70
C SER A 201 -32.85 9.34 -16.83
N GLN A 202 -32.16 8.28 -17.21
CA GLN A 202 -32.15 7.01 -16.51
C GLN A 202 -30.79 6.73 -15.91
N LEU A 203 -30.78 6.19 -14.69
CA LEU A 203 -29.60 5.61 -14.06
C LEU A 203 -29.73 4.09 -14.07
N LYS A 204 -28.71 3.40 -14.58
CA LYS A 204 -28.69 1.94 -14.72
C LYS A 204 -27.56 1.35 -13.88
N LEU A 205 -27.88 0.36 -13.07
CA LEU A 205 -26.92 -0.42 -12.29
C LEU A 205 -26.71 -1.76 -12.98
N TYR A 206 -25.45 -2.09 -13.22
CA TYR A 206 -25.01 -3.35 -13.79
C TYR A 206 -24.24 -4.15 -12.75
N HIS A 207 -24.43 -5.47 -12.76
CA HIS A 207 -23.73 -6.41 -11.90
C HIS A 207 -23.00 -7.44 -12.76
N LYS A 208 -21.83 -7.89 -12.30
CA LYS A 208 -21.06 -8.93 -12.97
C LYS A 208 -21.81 -10.26 -12.88
N ARG A 209 -21.99 -10.94 -14.01
CA ARG A 209 -22.72 -12.22 -14.08
C ARG A 209 -22.08 -13.31 -13.23
N GLN A 210 -20.74 -13.30 -13.17
CA GLN A 210 -19.96 -14.17 -12.29
C GLN A 210 -19.09 -13.30 -11.37
N PRO A 211 -19.58 -12.98 -10.17
CA PRO A 211 -18.81 -12.22 -9.20
C PRO A 211 -17.54 -12.98 -8.76
N PRO A 212 -16.42 -12.27 -8.54
CA PRO A 212 -15.18 -12.87 -8.08
C PRO A 212 -15.36 -13.53 -6.71
N ILE A 213 -16.17 -12.92 -5.83
CA ILE A 213 -16.46 -13.44 -4.49
C ILE A 213 -17.95 -13.73 -4.34
N ALA A 214 -18.27 -14.88 -3.76
CA ALA A 214 -19.62 -15.20 -3.29
C ALA A 214 -19.59 -15.70 -1.84
N VAL A 215 -20.48 -15.19 -1.01
CA VAL A 215 -20.56 -15.55 0.42
C VAL A 215 -21.97 -16.06 0.71
N LYS A 216 -22.07 -17.25 1.32
CA LYS A 216 -23.35 -17.89 1.67
C LYS A 216 -23.35 -18.32 3.13
N PRO A 217 -24.36 -17.94 3.93
CA PRO A 217 -24.54 -18.51 5.26
C PRO A 217 -24.92 -19.99 5.11
N LEU A 218 -24.28 -20.85 5.89
CA LEU A 218 -24.63 -22.25 6.03
C LEU A 218 -25.64 -22.38 7.18
N SER A 219 -26.80 -22.97 6.90
CA SER A 219 -27.84 -23.14 7.92
C SER A 219 -27.33 -23.99 9.09
N ILE A 220 -27.41 -23.46 10.31
CA ILE A 220 -27.26 -24.24 11.53
C ILE A 220 -28.55 -25.08 11.64
N LYS A 221 -28.47 -26.42 11.66
CA LYS A 221 -29.61 -27.22 12.15
C LYS A 221 -29.91 -26.73 13.56
N PRO A 222 -31.13 -26.25 13.88
CA PRO A 222 -31.42 -25.77 15.21
C PRO A 222 -31.11 -26.87 16.22
N VAL A 223 -30.15 -26.60 17.10
CA VAL A 223 -29.98 -27.38 18.32
C VAL A 223 -31.27 -27.18 19.11
N GLY A 224 -31.93 -28.29 19.46
CA GLY A 224 -33.27 -28.31 20.01
C GLY A 224 -33.51 -27.28 21.11
N ASP A 225 -34.65 -26.61 20.96
CA ASP A 225 -35.47 -25.91 21.95
C ASP A 225 -34.89 -25.84 23.38
N GLN A 226 -34.35 -24.68 23.75
CA GLN A 226 -34.25 -24.25 25.15
C GLN A 226 -35.12 -23.01 25.33
N SER A 227 -36.42 -23.25 25.28
CA SER A 227 -37.46 -22.39 25.82
C SER A 227 -37.35 -22.27 27.34
N SER A 228 -36.56 -21.31 27.85
CA SER A 228 -36.82 -20.68 29.16
C SER A 228 -35.85 -19.55 29.51
N ILE A 229 -35.94 -18.37 28.87
CA ILE A 229 -35.47 -17.13 29.51
C ILE A 229 -36.48 -16.01 29.24
N LYS A 230 -37.12 -15.52 30.32
CA LYS A 230 -38.09 -14.40 30.31
C LYS A 230 -37.39 -13.07 29.96
N PRO A 231 -38.08 -12.13 29.29
CA PRO A 231 -37.50 -10.84 28.94
C PRO A 231 -37.55 -9.87 30.12
N THR A 232 -36.39 -9.33 30.51
CA THR A 232 -36.30 -8.12 31.34
C THR A 232 -36.07 -6.90 30.44
N SER A 233 -36.87 -5.86 30.71
CA SER A 233 -36.99 -4.58 29.99
C SER A 233 -35.67 -3.83 29.78
N PHE A 234 -35.48 -3.32 28.56
CA PHE A 234 -34.38 -2.42 28.19
C PHE A 234 -34.89 -0.96 28.20
N ASN A 235 -34.29 -0.11 29.03
CA ASN A 235 -34.48 1.35 28.99
C ASN A 235 -33.33 1.99 28.19
N GLY A 236 -33.66 2.95 27.34
CA GLY A 236 -32.75 3.61 26.42
C GLY A 236 -31.76 4.57 27.09
N ASN A 237 -30.56 4.63 26.50
CA ASN A 237 -29.88 5.87 26.10
C ASN A 237 -28.56 5.50 25.40
N ALA A 238 -28.47 5.80 24.10
CA ALA A 238 -27.30 5.59 23.28
C ALA A 238 -26.37 6.81 23.36
N SER A 239 -25.15 6.60 23.85
CA SER A 239 -24.05 7.56 23.72
C SER A 239 -22.74 6.84 23.37
N LEU A 240 -22.15 7.23 22.23
CA LEU A 240 -20.75 7.10 21.82
C LEU A 240 -20.01 5.82 22.26
N ALA A 241 -20.14 4.77 21.44
CA ALA A 241 -19.43 3.51 21.63
C ALA A 241 -17.93 3.65 21.31
N LYS A 242 -17.12 3.65 22.38
CA LYS A 242 -15.73 3.17 22.34
C LYS A 242 -15.72 1.71 21.86
N ARG A 243 -14.70 1.36 21.06
CA ARG A 243 -14.40 -0.01 20.60
C ARG A 243 -14.60 -1.03 21.73
N PRO A 244 -15.37 -2.13 21.54
CA PRO A 244 -15.52 -3.13 22.59
C PRO A 244 -14.19 -3.86 22.82
N ARG A 245 -13.82 -4.00 24.10
CA ARG A 245 -12.73 -4.90 24.51
C ARG A 245 -13.18 -6.33 24.26
N TYR A 246 -12.40 -7.07 23.47
CA TYR A 246 -12.54 -8.51 23.29
C TYR A 246 -12.49 -9.21 24.64
N ALA A 247 -13.54 -9.97 24.95
CA ALA A 247 -13.57 -10.85 26.11
C ALA A 247 -12.64 -12.06 25.85
N ASN A 248 -11.87 -12.44 26.86
CA ASN A 248 -10.93 -13.57 26.82
C ASN A 248 -11.62 -14.87 26.36
N SER A 249 -11.21 -15.42 25.21
CA SER A 249 -11.69 -16.69 24.66
C SER A 249 -10.62 -17.78 24.74
N ASN A 250 -10.28 -18.23 25.95
CA ASN A 250 -9.51 -19.47 26.11
C ASN A 250 -10.48 -20.66 26.17
N THR A 251 -10.98 -21.10 25.01
CA THR A 251 -11.48 -22.47 24.67
C THR A 251 -12.40 -22.42 23.44
N LEU A 252 -11.83 -22.18 22.25
CA LEU A 252 -12.53 -22.45 20.99
C LEU A 252 -12.25 -23.89 20.56
N SER A 253 -13.30 -24.70 20.47
CA SER A 253 -13.23 -26.11 20.05
C SER A 253 -12.80 -26.21 18.58
N SER A 254 -12.22 -27.34 18.18
CA SER A 254 -11.75 -27.63 16.81
C SER A 254 -12.80 -27.47 15.70
N SER A 255 -14.08 -27.28 16.05
CA SER A 255 -15.19 -27.03 15.12
C SER A 255 -15.25 -25.62 14.52
N SER A 256 -14.38 -24.69 14.95
CA SER A 256 -14.38 -23.30 14.46
C SER A 256 -13.25 -22.95 13.47
N ARG A 257 -12.35 -23.89 13.13
CA ARG A 257 -11.23 -23.61 12.21
C ARG A 257 -11.69 -23.49 10.76
N VAL A 258 -11.02 -22.64 9.99
CA VAL A 258 -11.23 -22.51 8.55
C VAL A 258 -10.83 -23.80 7.85
N LYS A 259 -11.64 -24.22 6.88
CA LYS A 259 -11.39 -25.36 5.99
C LYS A 259 -11.34 -24.91 4.56
N LEU A 260 -10.48 -25.56 3.77
CA LEU A 260 -10.47 -25.49 2.32
C LEU A 260 -11.23 -26.71 1.79
N ASP A 261 -12.47 -26.52 1.39
CA ASP A 261 -13.34 -27.63 0.97
C ASP A 261 -13.06 -28.07 -0.45
N GLN A 262 -12.76 -27.12 -1.34
CA GLN A 262 -12.52 -27.38 -2.75
C GLN A 262 -11.52 -26.40 -3.35
N VAL A 263 -10.69 -26.91 -4.27
CA VAL A 263 -9.82 -26.13 -5.15
C VAL A 263 -10.12 -26.56 -6.58
N THR A 264 -10.46 -25.62 -7.45
CA THR A 264 -10.68 -25.89 -8.87
C THR A 264 -9.65 -25.11 -9.67
N VAL A 265 -8.88 -25.81 -10.50
CA VAL A 265 -7.87 -25.29 -11.42
C VAL A 265 -7.98 -26.04 -12.75
N PRO A 266 -7.49 -25.49 -13.86
CA PRO A 266 -7.32 -26.28 -15.07
C PRO A 266 -6.33 -27.43 -14.85
N GLU A 267 -6.46 -28.49 -15.64
CA GLU A 267 -5.54 -29.65 -15.56
C GLU A 267 -4.13 -29.25 -16.00
N THR A 268 -4.03 -28.46 -17.07
CA THR A 268 -2.77 -27.99 -17.64
C THR A 268 -2.82 -26.47 -17.88
N SER A 269 -1.64 -25.83 -17.85
CA SER A 269 -1.48 -24.42 -18.24
C SER A 269 -0.02 -24.13 -18.57
N PRO A 270 0.28 -23.16 -19.46
CA PRO A 270 1.64 -22.66 -19.59
C PRO A 270 2.04 -21.80 -18.38
N ALA A 271 3.36 -21.60 -18.23
CA ALA A 271 3.96 -20.70 -17.24
C ALA A 271 3.91 -19.23 -17.70
N GLY A 272 4.11 -18.28 -16.76
CA GLY A 272 4.25 -16.86 -17.08
C GLY A 272 2.97 -16.15 -17.49
N VAL A 273 1.81 -16.81 -17.35
CA VAL A 273 0.49 -16.23 -17.63
C VAL A 273 -0.44 -16.42 -16.42
N PRO A 274 -1.45 -15.55 -16.24
CA PRO A 274 -2.47 -15.76 -15.22
C PRO A 274 -3.22 -17.08 -15.42
N ILE A 275 -3.42 -17.85 -14.35
CA ILE A 275 -4.15 -19.12 -14.34
C ILE A 275 -5.40 -18.96 -13.46
N PRO A 276 -6.61 -19.27 -13.97
CA PRO A 276 -7.82 -19.22 -13.16
C PRO A 276 -7.77 -20.27 -12.05
N VAL A 277 -8.17 -19.88 -10.85
CA VAL A 277 -8.32 -20.76 -9.69
C VAL A 277 -9.57 -20.39 -8.92
N THR A 278 -10.30 -21.40 -8.44
CA THR A 278 -11.42 -21.21 -7.53
C THR A 278 -11.16 -21.89 -6.20
N TYR A 279 -11.23 -21.14 -5.11
CA TYR A 279 -11.18 -21.67 -3.74
C TYR A 279 -12.56 -21.65 -3.11
N GLN A 280 -12.90 -22.70 -2.37
CA GLN A 280 -14.08 -22.74 -1.53
C GLN A 280 -13.68 -22.95 -0.08
N TRP A 281 -13.95 -21.95 0.75
CA TRP A 281 -13.64 -21.95 2.17
C TRP A 281 -14.91 -22.10 3.01
N THR A 282 -14.79 -22.76 4.16
CA THR A 282 -15.81 -22.72 5.20
C THR A 282 -15.22 -22.40 6.58
N GLY A 283 -15.99 -21.69 7.40
CA GLY A 283 -15.58 -21.33 8.75
C GLY A 283 -16.58 -20.41 9.44
N SER A 284 -16.28 -20.03 10.69
CA SER A 284 -17.04 -18.99 11.39
C SER A 284 -16.77 -17.62 10.78
N TRP A 285 -17.70 -16.68 10.95
CA TRP A 285 -17.55 -15.30 10.46
C TRP A 285 -16.24 -14.67 10.92
N GLU A 286 -15.89 -14.81 12.20
CA GLU A 286 -14.70 -14.18 12.80
C GLU A 286 -13.40 -14.74 12.22
N GLN A 287 -13.33 -16.06 12.02
CA GLN A 287 -12.15 -16.73 11.47
C GLN A 287 -12.00 -16.44 9.98
N LEU A 288 -13.10 -16.40 9.22
CA LEU A 288 -13.03 -16.02 7.81
C LEU A 288 -12.61 -14.55 7.66
N GLN A 289 -13.20 -13.64 8.45
CA GLN A 289 -12.91 -12.21 8.35
C GLN A 289 -11.48 -11.85 8.80
N SER A 290 -10.96 -12.53 9.83
CA SER A 290 -9.59 -12.29 10.31
C SER A 290 -8.52 -13.14 9.60
N GLY A 291 -8.93 -14.04 8.72
CA GLY A 291 -8.05 -15.00 8.06
C GLY A 291 -7.24 -14.39 6.91
N ILE A 292 -5.94 -14.66 6.94
CA ILE A 292 -5.03 -14.59 5.79
C ILE A 292 -4.61 -16.02 5.49
N VAL A 293 -4.70 -16.42 4.22
CA VAL A 293 -4.22 -17.72 3.75
C VAL A 293 -2.84 -17.56 3.14
N ILE A 294 -1.89 -18.35 3.64
CA ILE A 294 -0.52 -18.44 3.13
C ILE A 294 -0.48 -19.65 2.20
N LEU A 295 -0.53 -19.38 0.89
CA LEU A 295 -0.70 -20.40 -0.15
C LEU A 295 0.57 -20.55 -0.96
N THR A 296 1.02 -21.80 -1.11
CA THR A 296 2.22 -22.13 -1.87
C THR A 296 1.94 -23.32 -2.78
N TRP A 297 2.07 -23.12 -4.09
CA TRP A 297 2.07 -24.19 -5.07
C TRP A 297 3.48 -24.69 -5.28
N GLN A 298 3.71 -25.97 -5.04
CA GLN A 298 5.04 -26.58 -5.05
C GLN A 298 5.04 -27.86 -5.88
N PRO A 299 6.19 -28.35 -6.36
CA PRO A 299 6.24 -29.52 -7.21
C PRO A 299 5.69 -30.71 -6.45
N VAL A 300 4.96 -31.58 -7.14
CA VAL A 300 4.61 -32.88 -6.60
C VAL A 300 5.92 -33.64 -6.42
N GLU A 301 6.33 -33.86 -5.18
CA GLU A 301 7.44 -34.76 -4.91
C GLU A 301 7.05 -36.13 -5.46
N LEU A 302 7.69 -36.53 -6.57
CA LEU A 302 7.70 -37.92 -6.98
C LEU A 302 8.39 -38.67 -5.84
N PHE A 303 7.60 -39.19 -4.91
CA PHE A 303 8.06 -40.22 -3.99
C PHE A 303 8.43 -41.42 -4.87
N ALA A 304 9.68 -41.42 -5.33
CA ALA A 304 10.32 -42.64 -5.76
C ALA A 304 10.22 -43.57 -4.55
N LYS A 305 9.34 -44.58 -4.64
CA LYS A 305 9.48 -45.83 -3.90
C LYS A 305 10.86 -46.40 -4.26
N ARG A 306 11.91 -45.91 -3.62
CA ARG A 306 13.23 -46.51 -3.58
C ARG A 306 13.69 -46.41 -2.14
N GLY A 307 13.48 -47.50 -1.41
CA GLY A 307 14.16 -47.71 -0.15
C GLY A 307 15.65 -47.55 -0.37
N LEU A 308 16.23 -46.51 0.20
CA LEU A 308 17.65 -46.39 0.49
C LEU A 308 17.77 -45.34 1.59
N LEU A 309 18.12 -45.82 2.78
CA LEU A 309 18.44 -45.07 3.98
C LEU A 309 19.50 -44.00 3.66
N ALA A 310 19.09 -42.74 3.53
CA ALA A 310 19.97 -41.61 3.76
C ALA A 310 19.81 -41.20 5.23
N LYS A 311 20.84 -41.49 6.05
CA LYS A 311 21.00 -40.89 7.39
C LYS A 311 20.92 -39.37 7.23
N VAL A 312 19.88 -38.76 7.81
CA VAL A 312 19.79 -37.31 7.95
C VAL A 312 20.41 -36.93 9.30
N ASP A 313 21.42 -36.07 9.28
CA ASP A 313 22.02 -35.49 10.49
C ASP A 313 20.98 -34.72 11.31
N PRO A 314 21.08 -34.68 12.65
CA PRO A 314 20.10 -33.99 13.48
C PRO A 314 20.08 -32.47 13.19
N LEU A 315 18.90 -31.98 12.83
CA LEU A 315 18.56 -30.56 12.66
C LEU A 315 19.11 -29.70 13.81
N LYS A 316 19.96 -28.73 13.46
CA LYS A 316 20.32 -27.62 14.35
C LYS A 316 19.14 -26.66 14.44
N VAL A 317 18.36 -26.73 15.51
CA VAL A 317 17.32 -25.73 15.82
C VAL A 317 18.01 -24.39 16.11
N GLY A 318 17.68 -23.37 15.31
CA GLY A 318 18.10 -21.99 15.50
C GLY A 318 17.26 -21.28 16.58
N GLN A 319 17.97 -20.55 17.45
CA GLN A 319 17.55 -19.43 18.31
C GLN A 319 16.10 -19.41 18.85
N LEU A 320 15.95 -19.72 20.14
CA LEU A 320 14.72 -19.54 20.92
C LEU A 320 14.70 -18.11 21.49
N PHE A 321 13.75 -17.28 21.06
CA PHE A 321 13.50 -15.95 21.62
C PHE A 321 12.32 -16.01 22.60
N ALA A 322 12.56 -15.68 23.87
CA ALA A 322 11.49 -15.51 24.86
C ALA A 322 11.07 -14.03 24.93
N LYS A 323 9.80 -13.72 24.62
CA LYS A 323 9.17 -12.41 24.88
C LYS A 323 8.77 -12.30 26.36
N ARG A 324 8.83 -11.09 26.92
CA ARG A 324 8.36 -10.77 28.29
C ARG A 324 6.91 -11.22 28.48
N GLY A 325 6.66 -12.06 29.49
CA GLY A 325 5.30 -12.35 29.98
C GLY A 325 4.94 -13.83 30.20
N LEU A 326 5.70 -14.79 29.68
CA LEU A 326 5.48 -16.21 29.96
C LEU A 326 6.57 -16.79 30.87
N LEU A 327 6.19 -17.17 32.09
CA LEU A 327 7.00 -18.04 32.96
C LEU A 327 6.82 -19.49 32.51
N ALA A 328 7.66 -19.95 31.58
CA ALA A 328 7.83 -21.38 31.34
C ALA A 328 8.98 -21.89 32.22
N LYS A 329 8.68 -22.80 33.16
CA LYS A 329 9.71 -23.63 33.82
C LYS A 329 10.25 -24.59 32.76
N VAL A 330 11.47 -24.35 32.27
CA VAL A 330 12.16 -25.27 31.38
C VAL A 330 13.12 -26.13 32.23
N GLY A 331 13.08 -27.45 32.05
CA GLY A 331 13.97 -28.41 32.71
C GLY A 331 15.44 -28.30 32.24
N GLN A 332 16.19 -29.39 32.37
CA GLN A 332 17.64 -29.43 32.07
C GLN A 332 17.97 -28.95 30.65
N LEU A 333 18.82 -27.93 30.54
CA LEU A 333 19.26 -27.35 29.26
C LEU A 333 20.75 -27.60 29.02
N LYS A 334 21.10 -28.19 27.88
CA LYS A 334 22.49 -28.43 27.44
C LYS A 334 22.77 -27.59 26.20
N VAL A 335 23.64 -26.59 26.32
CA VAL A 335 23.92 -25.62 25.23
C VAL A 335 25.43 -25.48 24.99
N ASN A 336 25.81 -25.41 23.71
CA ASN A 336 27.22 -25.35 23.29
C ASN A 336 27.87 -23.98 23.51
N LYS A 337 27.11 -22.88 23.36
CA LYS A 337 27.52 -21.50 23.67
C LYS A 337 26.30 -20.72 24.17
N LEU A 338 26.43 -19.99 25.28
CA LEU A 338 25.38 -19.12 25.83
C LEU A 338 25.87 -17.67 25.82
N PHE A 339 25.08 -16.76 25.27
CA PHE A 339 25.33 -15.32 25.30
C PHE A 339 24.25 -14.64 26.14
N ALA A 340 24.64 -14.00 27.25
CA ALA A 340 23.72 -13.22 28.08
C ALA A 340 23.96 -11.72 27.84
N LYS A 341 22.92 -11.00 27.39
CA LYS A 341 22.88 -9.53 27.42
C LYS A 341 22.32 -9.06 28.76
N ARG A 342 22.74 -7.87 29.17
CA ARG A 342 22.37 -7.18 30.43
C ARG A 342 20.89 -7.38 30.81
N GLY A 343 20.63 -7.94 31.99
CA GLY A 343 19.30 -7.97 32.62
C GLY A 343 18.32 -9.06 32.15
N LEU A 344 18.72 -9.98 31.26
CA LEU A 344 17.87 -11.04 30.73
C LEU A 344 18.47 -12.43 30.99
N LEU A 345 18.24 -12.97 32.19
CA LEU A 345 18.36 -14.40 32.43
C LEU A 345 17.15 -14.86 33.24
N ALA A 346 16.41 -15.82 32.69
CA ALA A 346 15.40 -16.56 33.43
C ALA A 346 16.10 -17.43 34.50
N LYS A 347 15.39 -17.71 35.60
CA LYS A 347 15.87 -18.62 36.66
C LYS A 347 15.94 -20.03 36.07
N VAL A 348 17.14 -20.61 35.96
CA VAL A 348 17.36 -21.99 35.49
C VAL A 348 17.94 -22.80 36.65
N ASP A 349 17.31 -23.93 36.98
CA ASP A 349 17.67 -24.71 38.17
C ASP A 349 19.03 -25.41 38.03
N GLN A 350 19.41 -25.89 36.83
CA GLN A 350 20.75 -26.42 36.52
C GLN A 350 21.17 -26.16 35.07
N LEU A 351 22.36 -25.59 34.86
CA LEU A 351 22.90 -25.21 33.56
C LEU A 351 24.29 -25.85 33.33
N LYS A 352 24.47 -26.57 32.21
CA LYS A 352 25.77 -27.16 31.82
C LYS A 352 26.26 -26.51 30.51
N VAL A 353 27.36 -25.74 30.58
CA VAL A 353 27.92 -24.98 29.44
C VAL A 353 29.37 -25.42 29.18
N ASN A 354 29.72 -25.67 27.92
CA ASN A 354 31.07 -26.12 27.54
C ASN A 354 32.10 -24.97 27.46
N LYS A 355 31.71 -23.75 27.04
CA LYS A 355 32.55 -22.54 27.04
C LYS A 355 31.70 -21.30 27.34
N LEU A 356 32.05 -20.53 28.38
CA LEU A 356 31.40 -19.27 28.76
C LEU A 356 32.30 -18.08 28.41
N LYS A 357 31.76 -17.04 27.75
CA LYS A 357 32.47 -15.79 27.47
C LYS A 357 31.65 -14.63 28.07
N VAL A 358 32.19 -13.98 29.10
CA VAL A 358 31.51 -12.87 29.79
C VAL A 358 32.17 -11.55 29.38
N GLY A 359 31.37 -10.52 29.08
CA GLY A 359 31.87 -9.16 28.84
C GLY A 359 32.35 -8.49 30.14
N GLN A 360 32.78 -7.23 30.05
CA GLN A 360 33.32 -6.48 31.19
C GLN A 360 32.38 -6.49 32.40
N LEU A 361 32.89 -7.00 33.52
CA LEU A 361 32.18 -7.19 34.78
C LEU A 361 32.60 -6.09 35.75
N LYS A 362 31.67 -5.24 36.21
CA LYS A 362 31.87 -4.43 37.42
C LYS A 362 31.60 -5.33 38.62
N VAL A 363 32.65 -5.69 39.36
CA VAL A 363 32.53 -6.52 40.57
C VAL A 363 32.31 -5.61 41.78
N GLY A 364 31.12 -5.70 42.37
CA GLY A 364 30.91 -5.36 43.78
C GLY A 364 31.06 -6.63 44.62
N GLN A 365 31.78 -6.51 45.74
CA GLN A 365 32.16 -7.54 46.73
C GLN A 365 32.08 -9.02 46.30
N LEU A 366 33.24 -9.59 46.01
CA LEU A 366 33.44 -11.00 45.70
C LEU A 366 33.79 -11.78 46.99
N LYS A 367 32.95 -12.74 47.43
CA LYS A 367 33.37 -13.81 48.34
C LYS A 367 33.78 -15.01 47.49
N VAL A 368 35.07 -15.37 47.53
CA VAL A 368 35.62 -16.48 46.75
C VAL A 368 35.78 -17.70 47.67
N GLY A 369 35.10 -18.79 47.33
CA GLY A 369 35.45 -20.15 47.74
C GLY A 369 36.46 -20.77 46.76
N GLN A 370 37.24 -21.73 47.26
CA GLN A 370 38.47 -22.29 46.69
C GLN A 370 38.52 -22.49 45.16
N LEU A 371 39.62 -22.05 44.56
CA LEU A 371 39.94 -22.18 43.13
C LEU A 371 41.18 -23.09 42.96
N PHE A 372 41.02 -24.18 42.21
CA PHE A 372 42.13 -25.02 41.75
C PHE A 372 42.58 -24.57 40.35
N ALA A 373 43.86 -24.24 40.18
CA ALA A 373 44.47 -23.91 38.90
C ALA A 373 45.48 -25.00 38.50
N LYS A 374 45.41 -25.47 37.25
CA LYS A 374 46.47 -26.27 36.61
C LYS A 374 47.31 -25.36 35.71
N ARG A 375 48.62 -25.39 35.93
CA ARG A 375 49.69 -24.61 35.28
C ARG A 375 49.78 -24.84 33.76
N GLY A 376 50.20 -23.82 33.02
CA GLY A 376 50.85 -24.00 31.72
C GLY A 376 50.90 -22.76 30.82
N LEU A 377 52.06 -22.11 30.84
CA LEU A 377 52.66 -21.24 29.80
C LEU A 377 52.36 -19.73 29.76
N LEU A 378 53.46 -19.02 29.93
CA LEU A 378 53.73 -17.58 30.00
C LEU A 378 54.31 -17.07 28.67
N ALA A 379 54.35 -15.73 28.59
CA ALA A 379 55.24 -14.88 27.79
C ALA A 379 54.78 -14.60 26.33
N LYS A 380 54.97 -13.41 25.75
CA LYS A 380 55.54 -12.13 26.21
C LYS A 380 55.03 -11.04 25.24
N VAL A 381 54.95 -9.81 25.72
CA VAL A 381 54.69 -8.58 24.96
C VAL A 381 56.03 -7.96 24.55
N GLU A 382 56.09 -7.33 23.36
CA GLU A 382 57.02 -6.23 23.09
C GLU A 382 56.54 -5.41 21.87
N ALA A 383 56.78 -4.10 21.91
CA ALA A 383 56.48 -3.10 20.90
C ALA A 383 57.63 -2.08 20.84
N SER A 384 58.00 -1.64 19.63
CA SER A 384 58.69 -0.37 19.27
C SER A 384 59.01 -0.44 17.76
N THR A 385 59.39 0.57 16.96
CA THR A 385 59.22 2.03 16.81
C THR A 385 59.85 2.40 15.44
N ASP A 386 59.34 3.47 14.80
CA ASP A 386 60.06 4.49 14.01
C ASP A 386 60.65 4.28 12.59
N THR A 387 60.15 5.15 11.67
CA THR A 387 60.87 5.99 10.67
C THR A 387 61.57 5.28 9.48
N ASN A 388 61.73 5.80 8.25
CA ASN A 388 61.76 7.17 7.70
C ASN A 388 61.81 7.10 6.14
N LEU A 389 61.68 8.26 5.48
CA LEU A 389 62.25 8.67 4.16
C LEU A 389 61.52 8.35 2.83
N GLN A 390 60.94 9.43 2.27
CA GLN A 390 60.93 9.82 0.85
C GLN A 390 62.33 10.41 0.45
N PRO A 391 62.74 10.57 -0.84
CA PRO A 391 62.14 11.60 -1.74
C PRO A 391 62.34 11.52 -3.29
N THR A 392 61.74 12.51 -4.00
CA THR A 392 62.11 13.15 -5.31
C THR A 392 61.87 12.43 -6.65
N LEU A 393 61.64 13.03 -7.84
CA LEU A 393 61.30 14.38 -8.40
C LEU A 393 61.07 14.23 -9.95
N ARG A 394 60.27 15.14 -10.57
CA ARG A 394 60.34 15.72 -11.97
C ARG A 394 60.10 14.79 -13.19
N GLU A 395 59.50 15.17 -14.34
CA GLU A 395 59.36 16.41 -15.18
C GLU A 395 58.05 16.32 -16.04
N ARG A 396 57.23 17.38 -16.29
CA ARG A 396 57.26 18.41 -17.38
C ARG A 396 57.10 17.81 -18.81
N GLN A 397 56.22 18.25 -19.74
CA GLN A 397 55.90 19.60 -20.25
C GLN A 397 54.75 19.62 -21.32
N ARG A 398 54.00 20.75 -21.35
CA ARG A 398 53.55 21.63 -22.50
C ARG A 398 52.42 21.16 -23.46
N ARG A 399 51.29 21.91 -23.55
CA ARG A 399 50.92 23.16 -24.32
C ARG A 399 50.60 22.85 -25.80
N THR A 400 49.48 23.27 -26.43
CA THR A 400 49.01 24.63 -26.82
C THR A 400 47.55 24.55 -27.36
N THR A 401 46.58 25.37 -26.91
CA THR A 401 45.96 26.57 -27.57
C THR A 401 45.49 26.42 -29.04
N ASP A 402 44.20 26.67 -29.35
CA ASP A 402 43.74 27.96 -29.94
C ASP A 402 42.27 28.02 -30.47
N THR A 403 41.61 29.13 -30.10
CA THR A 403 40.58 30.00 -30.75
C THR A 403 39.35 29.56 -31.55
N ASN A 404 38.19 30.04 -31.06
CA ASN A 404 37.11 30.86 -31.70
C ASN A 404 36.70 30.68 -33.17
N LEU A 405 35.37 30.60 -33.43
CA LEU A 405 34.58 31.54 -34.25
C LEU A 405 33.09 31.12 -34.37
N GLN A 406 32.18 32.03 -33.98
CA GLN A 406 30.81 32.22 -34.50
C GLN A 406 30.84 33.49 -35.42
N PRO A 407 29.82 33.89 -36.24
CA PRO A 407 28.35 33.70 -36.07
C PRO A 407 27.48 33.60 -37.36
N ASN A 408 26.15 33.59 -37.16
CA ASN A 408 25.04 34.16 -37.97
C ASN A 408 24.07 33.27 -38.81
N ASN A 409 22.82 33.29 -38.32
CA ASN A 409 21.52 33.59 -38.95
C ASN A 409 20.95 32.72 -40.11
N LEU A 410 19.82 32.05 -39.84
CA LEU A 410 18.46 32.31 -40.38
C LEU A 410 17.49 31.17 -39.99
N GLN A 411 16.35 31.52 -39.37
CA GLN A 411 15.17 30.65 -39.14
C GLN A 411 14.44 30.33 -40.48
N PRO A 412 13.37 29.50 -40.56
CA PRO A 412 12.67 28.67 -39.56
C PRO A 412 12.48 27.19 -40.01
N THR A 413 11.96 26.32 -39.14
CA THR A 413 10.81 25.39 -39.38
C THR A 413 10.79 24.21 -38.41
N LEU A 414 9.61 23.97 -37.85
CA LEU A 414 9.19 22.74 -37.18
C LEU A 414 9.37 21.54 -38.11
N ARG A 415 10.31 20.64 -37.79
CA ARG A 415 10.28 19.23 -38.22
C ARG A 415 10.93 18.32 -37.19
N GLU A 416 10.19 17.27 -36.87
CA GLU A 416 10.56 16.10 -36.10
C GLU A 416 12.00 15.66 -36.35
N ARG A 417 12.74 15.39 -35.27
CA ARG A 417 13.99 14.61 -35.33
C ARG A 417 13.91 13.46 -34.37
N GLN A 418 13.57 12.30 -34.93
CA GLN A 418 14.29 11.07 -34.64
C GLN A 418 15.80 11.37 -34.67
N ARG A 419 16.49 11.13 -33.55
CA ARG A 419 17.92 10.88 -33.55
C ARG A 419 18.18 9.58 -32.82
N ARG A 420 18.45 8.56 -33.65
CA ARG A 420 19.50 7.56 -33.51
C ARG A 420 20.11 7.49 -32.11
N THR A 421 19.67 6.49 -31.36
CA THR A 421 20.52 5.81 -30.40
C THR A 421 21.75 5.30 -31.17
N THR A 422 22.90 5.93 -30.95
CA THR A 422 24.17 5.31 -31.27
C THR A 422 24.33 4.11 -30.36
N ASP A 423 24.38 2.94 -30.97
CA ASP A 423 24.85 1.69 -30.38
C ASP A 423 26.26 1.88 -29.83
N THR A 424 26.35 2.26 -28.55
CA THR A 424 27.51 1.91 -27.75
C THR A 424 27.20 0.59 -27.08
N ASN A 425 27.80 -0.46 -27.65
CA ASN A 425 28.01 -1.77 -27.06
C ASN A 425 28.48 -1.65 -25.61
N LEU A 426 27.54 -1.65 -24.67
CA LEU A 426 27.75 -2.17 -23.34
C LEU A 426 27.41 -3.65 -23.42
N GLN A 427 28.46 -4.48 -23.37
CA GLN A 427 28.35 -5.91 -23.19
C GLN A 427 27.40 -6.24 -22.02
N PRO A 428 26.66 -7.35 -22.10
CA PRO A 428 25.67 -7.71 -21.09
C PRO A 428 26.38 -7.91 -19.75
N SER A 429 26.11 -7.01 -18.80
CA SER A 429 26.47 -7.27 -17.41
C SER A 429 25.71 -8.51 -16.96
N THR A 430 26.46 -9.58 -16.78
CA THR A 430 26.06 -10.89 -16.28
C THR A 430 25.02 -10.77 -15.17
N GLN A 431 23.83 -11.35 -15.40
CA GLN A 431 22.91 -11.82 -14.36
C GLN A 431 23.71 -12.62 -13.33
N THR A 432 24.03 -12.02 -12.19
CA THR A 432 24.71 -12.72 -11.10
C THR A 432 24.31 -12.11 -9.77
N ASN A 433 23.10 -12.47 -9.30
CA ASN A 433 22.74 -12.78 -7.91
C ASN A 433 21.22 -12.72 -7.66
N LEU A 434 20.42 -13.37 -8.51
CA LEU A 434 19.10 -13.82 -8.07
C LEU A 434 19.31 -15.21 -7.43
N GLN A 435 18.97 -15.31 -6.15
CA GLN A 435 18.81 -16.59 -5.43
C GLN A 435 17.98 -17.58 -6.27
N PRO A 436 18.19 -18.90 -6.09
CA PRO A 436 17.65 -19.91 -7.00
C PRO A 436 16.14 -19.74 -7.18
N SER A 437 15.67 -19.86 -8.42
CA SER A 437 14.26 -19.92 -8.75
C SER A 437 13.59 -20.89 -7.77
N THR A 438 12.78 -20.36 -6.86
CA THR A 438 12.03 -21.23 -5.98
C THR A 438 11.08 -21.95 -6.91
N HIS A 439 11.18 -23.28 -7.01
CA HIS A 439 10.38 -24.12 -7.92
C HIS A 439 8.91 -24.16 -7.46
N ARG A 440 8.29 -23.00 -7.24
CA ARG A 440 7.00 -22.80 -6.58
C ARG A 440 6.52 -21.38 -6.86
N TRP A 441 5.23 -21.14 -6.64
CA TRP A 441 4.68 -19.80 -6.65
C TRP A 441 3.74 -19.57 -5.46
N LEU A 442 3.54 -18.29 -5.15
CA LEU A 442 2.80 -17.83 -3.97
C LEU A 442 1.45 -17.26 -4.41
N HIS A 443 0.42 -17.45 -3.60
CA HIS A 443 -0.91 -16.89 -3.84
C HIS A 443 -1.57 -16.45 -2.53
N ASP A 444 -0.83 -15.71 -1.70
CA ASP A 444 -1.33 -15.26 -0.40
C ASP A 444 -2.36 -14.16 -0.54
N HIS A 445 -3.42 -14.23 0.28
CA HIS A 445 -4.47 -13.23 0.37
C HIS A 445 -5.30 -13.42 1.64
N GLY A 446 -6.05 -12.40 2.02
CA GLY A 446 -7.14 -12.49 2.98
C GLY A 446 -8.31 -13.26 2.39
N ILE A 447 -9.04 -14.03 3.21
CA ILE A 447 -10.24 -14.73 2.73
C ILE A 447 -11.27 -13.69 2.25
N ALA A 448 -11.95 -13.99 1.14
CA ALA A 448 -12.76 -13.08 0.34
C ALA A 448 -11.98 -11.85 -0.16
N MET A 449 -10.66 -11.96 -0.34
CA MET A 449 -9.74 -10.83 -0.59
C MET A 449 -9.76 -9.76 0.52
N GLY A 450 -10.25 -10.08 1.73
CA GLY A 450 -10.42 -9.12 2.82
C GLY A 450 -11.74 -8.33 2.77
N GLU A 451 -12.65 -8.65 1.84
CA GLU A 451 -13.88 -7.88 1.63
C GLU A 451 -15.06 -8.32 2.52
N LEU A 452 -14.88 -9.28 3.42
CA LEU A 452 -15.94 -9.69 4.34
C LEU A 452 -16.37 -8.54 5.25
N HIS A 453 -17.60 -8.07 5.06
CA HIS A 453 -18.16 -6.94 5.78
C HIS A 453 -19.67 -7.11 5.94
N SER A 454 -20.20 -6.79 7.12
CA SER A 454 -21.64 -6.77 7.34
C SER A 454 -22.03 -5.59 8.22
N SER A 455 -23.11 -4.91 7.86
CA SER A 455 -23.70 -3.86 8.70
C SER A 455 -24.32 -4.40 9.99
N GLN A 456 -24.75 -5.67 9.98
CA GLN A 456 -25.25 -6.38 11.14
C GLN A 456 -24.43 -7.66 11.34
N LEU A 457 -23.79 -7.79 12.51
CA LEU A 457 -23.00 -8.99 12.80
C LEU A 457 -23.90 -10.23 12.69
N PRO A 458 -23.45 -11.28 11.96
CA PRO A 458 -24.16 -12.53 11.93
C PRO A 458 -24.35 -13.12 13.34
N PRO A 459 -25.36 -13.98 13.54
CA PRO A 459 -25.52 -14.70 14.80
C PRO A 459 -24.24 -15.44 15.19
N ALA A 460 -23.92 -15.45 16.48
CA ALA A 460 -22.78 -16.20 17.00
C ALA A 460 -22.87 -17.67 16.58
N ASN A 461 -21.73 -18.26 16.20
CA ASN A 461 -21.59 -19.64 15.69
C ASN A 461 -22.17 -19.89 14.29
N SER A 462 -22.58 -18.85 13.54
CA SER A 462 -22.92 -19.00 12.13
C SER A 462 -21.70 -19.45 11.32
N GLN A 463 -21.91 -20.45 10.47
CA GLN A 463 -20.91 -20.91 9.51
C GLN A 463 -21.19 -20.27 8.16
N PHE A 464 -20.13 -19.97 7.42
CA PHE A 464 -20.23 -19.37 6.10
C PHE A 464 -19.41 -20.19 5.12
N GLN A 465 -19.88 -20.23 3.88
CA GLN A 465 -19.11 -20.63 2.72
C GLN A 465 -18.68 -19.38 1.96
N VAL A 466 -17.39 -19.29 1.63
CA VAL A 466 -16.81 -18.26 0.78
C VAL A 466 -16.27 -18.93 -0.47
N ILE A 467 -16.71 -18.48 -1.64
CA ILE A 467 -16.18 -18.91 -2.94
C ILE A 467 -15.40 -17.74 -3.53
N GLU A 468 -14.14 -17.99 -3.89
CA GLU A 468 -13.25 -17.00 -4.50
C GLU A 468 -12.86 -17.50 -5.89
N ARG A 469 -13.13 -16.70 -6.92
CA ARG A 469 -12.77 -16.95 -8.33
C ARG A 469 -11.68 -15.96 -8.69
N MET A 470 -10.44 -16.43 -8.66
CA MET A 470 -9.24 -15.60 -8.72
C MET A 470 -8.32 -16.07 -9.84
N ALA A 471 -7.20 -15.37 -10.00
CA ALA A 471 -6.12 -15.78 -10.87
C ALA A 471 -4.81 -15.79 -10.10
N MET A 472 -4.09 -16.91 -10.22
CA MET A 472 -2.72 -17.06 -9.70
C MET A 472 -1.70 -16.85 -10.83
N PHE A 473 -0.45 -16.59 -10.48
CA PHE A 473 0.60 -16.30 -11.45
C PHE A 473 1.86 -17.15 -11.22
N PRO A 474 2.03 -18.28 -11.93
CA PRO A 474 3.31 -18.99 -11.93
C PRO A 474 4.38 -18.20 -12.71
N PRO A 475 5.59 -18.02 -12.14
CA PRO A 475 6.71 -17.37 -12.83
C PRO A 475 7.01 -18.00 -14.18
N ALA A 476 7.46 -17.18 -15.15
CA ALA A 476 7.75 -17.65 -16.51
C ALA A 476 8.90 -18.66 -16.58
N ASP A 477 9.81 -18.62 -15.61
CA ASP A 477 10.98 -19.49 -15.47
C ASP A 477 10.69 -20.76 -14.65
N ILE A 478 9.44 -20.99 -14.24
CA ILE A 478 9.10 -22.18 -13.46
C ILE A 478 9.23 -23.44 -14.32
N PRO A 479 9.85 -24.53 -13.81
CA PRO A 479 9.99 -25.76 -14.59
C PRO A 479 8.65 -26.39 -14.92
N ALA A 480 8.56 -26.98 -16.12
CA ALA A 480 7.44 -27.84 -16.49
C ALA A 480 7.32 -29.02 -15.52
N GLY A 481 6.09 -29.44 -15.22
CA GLY A 481 5.84 -30.52 -14.27
C GLY A 481 4.53 -30.37 -13.51
N SER A 482 4.27 -31.30 -12.60
CA SER A 482 3.06 -31.30 -11.77
C SER A 482 3.28 -30.59 -10.45
N TYR A 483 2.34 -29.75 -10.06
CA TYR A 483 2.37 -28.94 -8.85
C TYR A 483 1.12 -29.16 -8.01
N THR A 484 1.29 -29.10 -6.69
CA THR A 484 0.21 -29.23 -5.71
C THR A 484 0.26 -28.09 -4.69
N LEU A 485 -0.84 -27.88 -3.99
CA LEU A 485 -1.04 -26.75 -3.09
C LEU A 485 -0.75 -27.12 -1.63
N LYS A 486 -0.06 -26.22 -0.92
CA LYS A 486 -0.02 -26.17 0.55
C LYS A 486 -0.68 -24.88 1.04
N ALA A 487 -1.41 -24.99 2.15
CA ALA A 487 -2.14 -23.88 2.75
C ALA A 487 -1.89 -23.79 4.26
N THR A 488 -1.66 -22.57 4.75
CA THR A 488 -1.57 -22.24 6.18
C THR A 488 -2.48 -21.07 6.47
N TYR A 489 -3.23 -21.14 7.56
CA TYR A 489 -4.00 -20.03 8.09
C TYR A 489 -3.11 -19.12 8.93
N LEU A 490 -3.29 -17.82 8.81
CA LEU A 490 -2.70 -16.77 9.64
C LEU A 490 -3.82 -15.83 10.10
N ASN A 491 -4.02 -15.70 11.41
CA ASN A 491 -4.94 -14.72 11.96
C ASN A 491 -4.31 -13.33 11.98
N ARG A 492 -4.87 -12.37 11.26
CA ARG A 492 -4.32 -10.99 11.19
C ARG A 492 -4.39 -10.22 12.52
N GLN A 493 -5.28 -10.61 13.44
CA GLN A 493 -5.45 -9.93 14.73
C GLN A 493 -4.61 -10.55 15.84
N THR A 494 -4.55 -11.88 15.90
CA THR A 494 -3.90 -12.61 17.00
C THR A 494 -2.51 -13.13 16.66
N GLY A 495 -2.18 -13.24 15.37
CA GLY A 495 -0.97 -13.92 14.89
C GLY A 495 -1.03 -15.45 15.01
N GLU A 496 -2.17 -16.04 15.38
CA GLU A 496 -2.34 -17.49 15.41
C GLU A 496 -2.14 -18.09 14.02
N THR A 497 -1.40 -19.19 13.95
CA THR A 497 -1.20 -19.93 12.70
C THR A 497 -1.51 -21.42 12.85
N TYR A 498 -2.05 -22.02 11.79
CA TYR A 498 -2.24 -23.47 11.71
C TYR A 498 -2.28 -23.95 10.24
N GLY A 499 -1.81 -25.17 9.99
CA GLY A 499 -1.93 -25.79 8.68
C GLY A 499 -3.38 -26.08 8.31
N ILE A 500 -3.77 -25.79 7.07
CA ILE A 500 -5.09 -26.13 6.51
C ILE A 500 -4.93 -27.41 5.70
N GLN A 501 -5.83 -28.38 5.91
CA GLN A 501 -5.88 -29.58 5.08
C GLN A 501 -6.31 -29.19 3.67
N VAL A 502 -5.53 -29.60 2.67
CA VAL A 502 -5.77 -29.26 1.26
C VAL A 502 -6.37 -30.47 0.56
N PRO A 503 -7.50 -30.32 -0.17
CA PRO A 503 -8.04 -31.37 -1.03
C PRO A 503 -7.01 -31.79 -2.07
N THR A 504 -7.04 -33.05 -2.52
CA THR A 504 -6.14 -33.50 -3.59
C THR A 504 -6.35 -32.65 -4.83
N VAL A 505 -5.33 -31.85 -5.18
CA VAL A 505 -5.33 -30.97 -6.34
C VAL A 505 -3.96 -31.03 -7.00
N THR A 506 -3.95 -31.06 -8.33
CA THR A 506 -2.73 -31.03 -9.13
C THR A 506 -2.96 -30.16 -10.36
N LEU A 507 -1.97 -29.33 -10.68
CA LEU A 507 -1.90 -28.54 -11.91
C LEU A 507 -0.59 -28.91 -12.62
N THR A 508 -0.66 -29.21 -13.91
CA THR A 508 0.53 -29.46 -14.73
C THR A 508 0.93 -28.21 -15.49
N ILE A 509 2.16 -27.74 -15.27
CA ILE A 509 2.78 -26.70 -16.08
C ILE A 509 3.35 -27.34 -17.34
N ASP A 510 2.78 -26.97 -18.48
CA ASP A 510 3.17 -27.42 -19.81
C ASP A 510 3.26 -26.23 -20.79
N PRO A 511 4.46 -25.89 -21.30
CA PRO A 511 4.65 -24.81 -22.25
C PRO A 511 3.85 -24.95 -23.55
N ALA A 512 3.43 -26.17 -23.93
CA ALA A 512 2.65 -26.41 -25.15
C ALA A 512 1.14 -26.15 -24.97
N THR A 513 0.66 -25.96 -23.74
CA THR A 513 -0.76 -25.72 -23.46
C THR A 513 -1.17 -24.30 -23.83
N THR A 514 -2.38 -24.13 -24.39
CA THR A 514 -2.96 -22.82 -24.66
C THR A 514 -3.49 -22.17 -23.37
N PRO A 515 -3.17 -20.89 -23.08
CA PRO A 515 -3.70 -20.18 -21.92
C PRO A 515 -5.23 -20.14 -21.90
N ILE A 516 -5.80 -20.40 -20.72
CA ILE A 516 -7.25 -20.27 -20.48
C ILE A 516 -7.50 -18.85 -19.95
N PRO A 517 -8.58 -18.16 -20.37
CA PRO A 517 -8.95 -16.86 -19.82
C PRO A 517 -9.06 -16.89 -18.30
N ALA A 518 -8.41 -15.94 -17.64
CA ALA A 518 -8.40 -15.81 -16.19
C ALA A 518 -8.94 -14.43 -15.77
N PRO A 519 -9.51 -14.29 -14.56
CA PRO A 519 -9.83 -12.98 -14.01
C PRO A 519 -8.55 -12.17 -13.74
N GLU A 520 -8.72 -10.93 -13.29
CA GLU A 520 -7.58 -10.12 -12.84
C GLU A 520 -6.86 -10.82 -11.66
N LEU A 521 -5.53 -10.68 -11.60
CA LEU A 521 -4.73 -11.17 -10.47
C LEU A 521 -5.17 -10.49 -9.17
N ASP A 522 -5.00 -11.17 -8.04
CA ASP A 522 -5.20 -10.52 -6.74
C ASP A 522 -4.15 -9.41 -6.51
N LEU A 523 -4.52 -8.42 -5.68
CA LEU A 523 -3.73 -7.22 -5.47
C LEU A 523 -2.37 -7.51 -4.80
N ILE A 524 -2.26 -8.56 -3.99
CA ILE A 524 -1.00 -8.93 -3.34
C ILE A 524 -0.06 -9.56 -4.37
N THR A 525 -0.56 -10.43 -5.25
CA THR A 525 0.22 -10.97 -6.37
C THR A 525 0.68 -9.86 -7.31
N GLN A 526 -0.20 -8.93 -7.67
CA GLN A 526 0.18 -7.75 -8.48
C GLN A 526 1.28 -6.93 -7.78
N MET A 527 1.12 -6.63 -6.49
CA MET A 527 2.12 -5.86 -5.75
C MET A 527 3.46 -6.58 -5.62
N ARG A 528 3.48 -7.90 -5.39
CA ARG A 528 4.72 -8.70 -5.41
C ARG A 528 5.41 -8.61 -6.77
N ILE A 529 4.67 -8.72 -7.87
CA ILE A 529 5.22 -8.56 -9.22
C ILE A 529 5.79 -7.15 -9.41
N LEU A 530 5.06 -6.10 -8.99
CA LEU A 530 5.53 -4.71 -9.08
C LEU A 530 6.82 -4.48 -8.31
N SER A 531 6.95 -5.09 -7.12
CA SER A 531 8.15 -4.93 -6.28
C SER A 531 9.44 -5.38 -6.94
N THR A 532 9.37 -6.29 -7.93
CA THR A 532 10.53 -6.74 -8.72
C THR A 532 11.12 -5.64 -9.60
N ASN A 533 10.43 -4.50 -9.75
CA ASN A 533 10.95 -3.33 -10.46
C ASN A 533 11.77 -2.40 -9.57
N LEU A 534 11.63 -2.46 -8.24
CA LEU A 534 12.41 -1.61 -7.32
C LEU A 534 13.93 -1.75 -7.51
N PRO A 535 14.51 -2.97 -7.64
CA PRO A 535 15.94 -3.10 -7.87
C PRO A 535 16.45 -2.42 -9.16
N LYS A 536 15.56 -2.14 -10.12
CA LYS A 536 15.89 -1.52 -11.41
C LYS A 536 16.02 0.01 -11.33
N GLY A 537 15.79 0.60 -10.15
CA GLY A 537 15.88 2.04 -9.94
C GLY A 537 14.77 2.81 -10.66
N LEU A 538 15.10 3.99 -11.17
CA LEU A 538 14.12 4.95 -11.70
C LEU A 538 13.30 4.40 -12.87
N ASN A 539 13.94 3.69 -13.80
CA ASN A 539 13.26 3.04 -14.92
C ASN A 539 12.25 1.99 -14.46
N GLY A 540 12.40 1.45 -13.24
CA GLY A 540 11.47 0.52 -12.62
C GLY A 540 10.38 1.19 -11.77
N LEU A 541 10.48 2.47 -11.43
CA LEU A 541 9.51 3.14 -10.57
C LEU A 541 8.23 3.56 -11.31
N GLU A 542 8.33 3.94 -12.59
CA GLU A 542 7.17 4.41 -13.35
C GLU A 542 6.03 3.37 -13.36
N PRO A 543 6.27 2.07 -13.68
CA PRO A 543 5.23 1.06 -13.58
C PRO A 543 4.67 0.89 -12.17
N VAL A 544 5.49 1.09 -11.12
CA VAL A 544 5.02 1.00 -9.72
C VAL A 544 4.05 2.13 -9.42
N PHE A 545 4.33 3.36 -9.85
CA PHE A 545 3.43 4.50 -9.63
C PHE A 545 2.13 4.38 -10.41
N GLU A 546 2.21 4.05 -11.71
CA GLU A 546 1.01 3.89 -12.55
C GLU A 546 0.08 2.81 -12.00
N GLU A 547 0.63 1.65 -11.65
CA GLU A 547 -0.16 0.50 -11.20
C GLU A 547 -0.67 0.67 -9.77
N THR A 548 0.09 1.29 -8.88
CA THR A 548 -0.39 1.58 -7.52
C THR A 548 -1.53 2.58 -7.54
N ALA A 549 -1.46 3.63 -8.37
CA ALA A 549 -2.55 4.59 -8.52
C ALA A 549 -3.85 3.90 -9.00
N ARG A 550 -3.73 2.94 -9.92
CA ARG A 550 -4.85 2.12 -10.40
C ARG A 550 -5.38 1.19 -9.30
N ILE A 551 -4.52 0.44 -8.61
CA ILE A 551 -4.89 -0.50 -7.55
C ILE A 551 -5.63 0.22 -6.40
N ASN A 552 -5.17 1.40 -5.99
CA ASN A 552 -5.81 2.20 -4.94
C ASN A 552 -7.22 2.68 -5.34
N GLN A 553 -7.53 2.71 -6.64
CA GLN A 553 -8.88 2.97 -7.11
C GLN A 553 -9.80 1.76 -6.95
N TYR A 554 -9.27 0.54 -6.88
CA TYR A 554 -10.05 -0.68 -6.72
C TYR A 554 -10.18 -1.13 -5.28
N ASP A 555 -9.15 -0.93 -4.45
CA ASP A 555 -9.20 -1.15 -3.01
C ASP A 555 -9.06 0.18 -2.25
N PRO A 556 -10.17 0.81 -1.85
CA PRO A 556 -10.13 2.13 -1.25
C PRO A 556 -9.72 2.18 0.20
N ILE A 557 -9.73 1.03 0.88
CA ILE A 557 -9.22 0.94 2.25
C ILE A 557 -7.77 0.44 2.26
N GLN A 558 -7.26 -0.01 1.11
CA GLN A 558 -5.90 -0.50 0.91
C GLN A 558 -5.57 -1.67 1.86
N ASP A 559 -6.56 -2.52 2.17
CA ASP A 559 -6.39 -3.69 3.03
C ASP A 559 -5.37 -4.67 2.43
N TYR A 560 -5.24 -4.68 1.10
CA TYR A 560 -4.22 -5.50 0.43
C TYR A 560 -2.79 -5.21 0.91
N LEU A 561 -2.50 -3.98 1.36
CA LEU A 561 -1.18 -3.62 1.90
C LEU A 561 -0.95 -4.26 3.28
N GLU A 562 -1.95 -4.24 4.16
CA GLU A 562 -1.88 -4.88 5.48
C GLU A 562 -1.79 -6.40 5.32
N GLN A 563 -2.61 -6.99 4.44
CA GLN A 563 -2.54 -8.41 4.11
C GLN A 563 -1.15 -8.80 3.60
N ALA A 564 -0.58 -7.99 2.69
CA ALA A 564 0.75 -8.23 2.15
C ALA A 564 1.84 -8.11 3.22
N ASP A 565 1.79 -7.08 4.06
CA ASP A 565 2.76 -6.90 5.15
C ASP A 565 2.80 -8.12 6.09
N LEU A 566 1.63 -8.60 6.52
CA LEU A 566 1.52 -9.73 7.42
C LEU A 566 1.97 -11.04 6.75
N ALA A 567 1.53 -11.30 5.52
CA ALA A 567 1.92 -12.51 4.78
C ALA A 567 3.43 -12.53 4.48
N LEU A 568 4.00 -11.40 4.03
CA LEU A 568 5.41 -11.28 3.70
C LEU A 568 6.29 -11.32 4.96
N SER A 569 5.84 -10.70 6.06
CA SER A 569 6.52 -10.80 7.35
C SER A 569 6.60 -12.24 7.83
N TYR A 570 5.48 -12.97 7.80
CA TYR A 570 5.45 -14.39 8.14
C TYR A 570 6.40 -15.21 7.25
N ARG A 571 6.40 -14.97 5.93
CA ARG A 571 7.30 -15.68 5.01
C ARG A 571 8.76 -15.37 5.24
N LEU A 572 9.12 -14.13 5.58
CA LEU A 572 10.50 -13.73 5.87
C LEU A 572 11.03 -14.24 7.22
N GLU A 573 10.15 -14.75 8.10
CA GLU A 573 10.57 -15.58 9.25
C GLU A 573 11.04 -16.96 8.79
N LEU A 574 10.34 -17.56 7.81
CA LEU A 574 10.67 -18.86 7.24
C LEU A 574 11.87 -18.78 6.26
N GLU A 575 11.97 -17.68 5.53
CA GLU A 575 12.91 -17.50 4.43
C GLU A 575 13.68 -16.19 4.57
N PRO A 576 14.59 -16.11 5.57
CA PRO A 576 15.11 -14.82 5.96
C PRO A 576 15.99 -14.12 4.94
N ASN A 577 16.49 -14.84 3.93
CA ASN A 577 17.37 -14.30 2.90
C ASN A 577 16.68 -14.14 1.54
N ASN A 578 15.35 -14.24 1.48
CA ASN A 578 14.61 -14.08 0.24
C ASN A 578 14.51 -12.58 -0.12
N LEU A 579 15.27 -12.18 -1.14
CA LEU A 579 15.41 -10.78 -1.54
C LEU A 579 14.11 -10.20 -2.13
N ASP A 580 13.41 -10.98 -2.96
CA ASP A 580 12.16 -10.53 -3.59
C ASP A 580 11.09 -10.26 -2.53
N LEU A 581 10.98 -11.13 -1.52
CA LEU A 581 10.07 -10.91 -0.39
C LEU A 581 10.48 -9.69 0.45
N ALA A 582 11.77 -9.43 0.60
CA ALA A 582 12.25 -8.24 1.32
C ALA A 582 11.90 -6.94 0.59
N TYR A 583 12.03 -6.89 -0.74
CA TYR A 583 11.59 -5.75 -1.55
C TYR A 583 10.06 -5.59 -1.55
N ALA A 584 9.31 -6.68 -1.66
CA ALA A 584 7.84 -6.65 -1.57
C ALA A 584 7.37 -6.11 -0.21
N LEU A 585 8.01 -6.52 0.90
CA LEU A 585 7.69 -6.03 2.23
C LEU A 585 8.00 -4.54 2.35
N ALA A 586 9.16 -4.11 1.84
CA ALA A 586 9.53 -2.70 1.81
C ALA A 586 8.53 -1.85 1.01
N LEU A 587 8.11 -2.32 -0.17
CA LEU A 587 7.10 -1.65 -1.00
C LEU A 587 5.79 -1.51 -0.22
N SER A 588 5.30 -2.59 0.38
CA SER A 588 4.06 -2.57 1.16
C SER A 588 4.07 -1.48 2.22
N ARG A 589 5.15 -1.40 3.02
CA ARG A 589 5.26 -0.44 4.13
C ARG A 589 5.47 0.99 3.67
N VAL A 590 6.20 1.20 2.56
CA VAL A 590 6.31 2.52 1.92
C VAL A 590 4.94 3.01 1.46
N LEU A 591 4.14 2.16 0.82
CA LEU A 591 2.80 2.53 0.36
C LEU A 591 1.83 2.80 1.51
N GLN A 592 1.97 2.08 2.63
CA GLN A 592 1.23 2.36 3.88
C GLN A 592 1.70 3.63 4.60
N GLN A 593 2.80 4.25 4.16
CA GLN A 593 3.47 5.34 4.86
C GLN A 593 3.91 4.96 6.29
N ASP A 594 4.13 3.67 6.55
CA ASP A 594 4.71 3.17 7.79
C ASP A 594 6.23 3.42 7.77
N VAL A 595 6.63 4.61 8.19
CA VAL A 595 8.01 5.09 8.14
C VAL A 595 8.95 4.16 8.93
N GLU A 596 8.60 3.81 10.16
CA GLU A 596 9.44 2.96 11.01
C GLU A 596 9.58 1.54 10.42
N GLY A 597 8.47 0.94 9.99
CA GLY A 597 8.48 -0.39 9.40
C GLY A 597 9.16 -0.42 8.03
N ALA A 598 9.01 0.64 7.21
CA ALA A 598 9.68 0.78 5.92
C ALA A 598 11.20 0.92 6.10
N ILE A 599 11.67 1.72 7.06
CA ILE A 599 13.10 1.79 7.42
C ILE A 599 13.62 0.42 7.83
N ALA A 600 12.88 -0.32 8.65
CA ALA A 600 13.28 -1.66 9.09
C ALA A 600 13.35 -2.66 7.90
N ALA A 601 12.37 -2.62 7.00
CA ALA A 601 12.34 -3.46 5.80
C ALA A 601 13.49 -3.10 4.84
N LEU A 602 13.70 -1.81 4.55
CA LEU A 602 14.76 -1.34 3.66
C LEU A 602 16.17 -1.58 4.22
N LYS A 603 16.35 -1.55 5.56
CA LYS A 603 17.61 -2.02 6.18
C LYS A 603 17.90 -3.49 5.92
N ARG A 604 16.87 -4.33 5.80
CA ARG A 604 17.03 -5.74 5.40
C ARG A 604 17.36 -5.84 3.92
N VAL A 605 16.69 -5.05 3.08
CA VAL A 605 16.99 -4.97 1.64
C VAL A 605 18.45 -4.59 1.41
N THR A 606 18.97 -3.55 2.06
CA THR A 606 20.39 -3.14 1.90
C THR A 606 21.40 -4.16 2.44
N GLN A 607 21.00 -5.07 3.33
CA GLN A 607 21.83 -6.19 3.77
C GLN A 607 21.85 -7.34 2.75
N LEU A 608 20.72 -7.59 2.08
CA LEU A 608 20.57 -8.67 1.09
C LEU A 608 21.03 -8.24 -0.31
N ASP A 609 20.95 -6.94 -0.63
CA ASP A 609 21.35 -6.34 -1.90
C ASP A 609 22.32 -5.15 -1.70
N PRO A 610 23.50 -5.38 -1.11
CA PRO A 610 24.40 -4.31 -0.70
C PRO A 610 25.07 -3.57 -1.86
N GLN A 611 25.09 -4.17 -3.07
CA GLN A 611 25.74 -3.60 -4.25
C GLN A 611 24.79 -2.82 -5.15
N ASN A 612 23.50 -2.80 -4.84
CA ASN A 612 22.54 -2.00 -5.58
C ASN A 612 22.47 -0.59 -4.99
N PRO A 613 22.86 0.47 -5.74
CA PRO A 613 22.80 1.83 -5.22
C PRO A 613 21.35 2.27 -4.91
N TYR A 614 20.35 1.74 -5.60
CA TYR A 614 18.95 2.10 -5.37
C TYR A 614 18.39 1.55 -4.05
N ALA A 615 18.84 0.37 -3.59
CA ALA A 615 18.47 -0.16 -2.27
C ALA A 615 18.80 0.84 -1.14
N HIS A 616 20.01 1.41 -1.21
CA HIS A 616 20.50 2.44 -0.29
C HIS A 616 19.77 3.78 -0.50
N ALA A 617 19.48 4.14 -1.75
CA ALA A 617 18.73 5.35 -2.09
C ALA A 617 17.31 5.34 -1.54
N TYR A 618 16.59 4.20 -1.61
CA TYR A 618 15.26 4.07 -1.02
C TYR A 618 15.30 4.21 0.50
N LEU A 619 16.28 3.59 1.17
CA LEU A 619 16.46 3.77 2.61
C LEU A 619 16.74 5.23 2.96
N ALA A 620 17.60 5.90 2.19
CA ALA A 620 17.88 7.32 2.36
C ALA A 620 16.63 8.18 2.13
N PHE A 621 15.86 7.91 1.08
CA PHE A 621 14.62 8.61 0.78
C PHE A 621 13.62 8.55 1.93
N VAL A 622 13.41 7.36 2.52
CA VAL A 622 12.48 7.22 3.66
C VAL A 622 12.99 7.97 4.90
N TYR A 623 14.31 7.97 5.16
CA TYR A 623 14.88 8.82 6.22
C TYR A 623 14.66 10.32 5.97
N LEU A 624 14.80 10.78 4.73
CA LEU A 624 14.55 12.18 4.38
C LEU A 624 13.06 12.54 4.47
N TYR A 625 12.18 11.61 4.08
CA TYR A 625 10.74 11.75 4.30
C TYR A 625 10.41 11.90 5.79
N ASP A 626 11.12 11.17 6.67
CA ASP A 626 11.05 11.30 8.14
C ASP A 626 11.78 12.53 8.70
N TRP A 627 12.25 13.44 7.84
CA TRP A 627 13.03 14.63 8.24
C TRP A 627 14.36 14.33 8.95
N ASP A 628 14.87 13.11 8.86
CA ASP A 628 16.16 12.69 9.41
C ASP A 628 17.28 12.82 8.37
N GLY A 629 17.68 14.06 8.10
CA GLY A 629 18.75 14.39 7.14
C GLY A 629 20.06 13.67 7.40
N LYS A 630 20.40 13.42 8.68
CA LYS A 630 21.66 12.78 9.08
C LYS A 630 21.67 11.29 8.75
N ASN A 631 20.61 10.55 9.10
CA ASN A 631 20.51 9.14 8.74
C ASN A 631 20.28 8.96 7.24
N GLY A 632 19.56 9.88 6.59
CA GLY A 632 19.43 9.94 5.13
C GLY A 632 20.79 10.03 4.44
N GLU A 633 21.64 10.97 4.85
CA GLU A 633 23.01 11.08 4.31
C GLU A 633 23.84 9.82 4.57
N ASN A 634 23.76 9.23 5.77
CA ASN A 634 24.51 8.02 6.10
C ASN A 634 24.06 6.81 5.27
N ALA A 635 22.75 6.65 5.06
CA ALA A 635 22.19 5.60 4.23
C ALA A 635 22.56 5.76 2.75
N LEU A 636 22.78 7.00 2.29
CA LEU A 636 23.10 7.31 0.89
C LEU A 636 24.60 7.13 0.54
N LYS A 637 25.50 7.18 1.53
CA LYS A 637 26.97 7.05 1.31
C LYS A 637 27.37 5.82 0.49
N PRO A 638 26.84 4.60 0.74
CA PRO A 638 27.15 3.44 -0.08
C PRO A 638 26.70 3.64 -1.54
N ALA A 639 25.50 4.19 -1.77
CA ALA A 639 24.97 4.45 -3.11
C ALA A 639 25.90 5.36 -3.92
N LEU A 640 26.36 6.47 -3.32
CA LEU A 640 27.28 7.41 -3.95
C LEU A 640 28.69 6.83 -4.15
N THR A 641 29.09 5.85 -3.35
CA THR A 641 30.36 5.14 -3.52
C THR A 641 30.28 4.15 -4.69
N ILE A 642 29.14 3.45 -4.82
CA ILE A 642 28.89 2.49 -5.89
C ILE A 642 28.76 3.20 -7.24
N ASN A 643 27.94 4.25 -7.30
CA ASN A 643 27.74 5.02 -8.52
C ASN A 643 27.49 6.51 -8.22
N PRO A 644 28.54 7.36 -8.27
CA PRO A 644 28.42 8.78 -7.96
C PRO A 644 27.78 9.62 -9.07
N THR A 645 27.59 9.09 -10.28
CA THR A 645 27.12 9.87 -11.43
C THR A 645 25.61 9.89 -11.59
N ILE A 646 24.87 9.15 -10.77
CA ILE A 646 23.40 9.14 -10.80
C ILE A 646 22.87 10.48 -10.25
N PRO A 647 22.22 11.33 -11.06
CA PRO A 647 21.78 12.67 -10.65
C PRO A 647 20.86 12.65 -9.43
N GLU A 648 19.99 11.65 -9.32
CA GLU A 648 19.01 11.53 -8.25
C GLU A 648 19.67 11.21 -6.91
N LEU A 649 20.78 10.45 -6.90
CA LEU A 649 21.56 10.24 -5.68
C LEU A 649 22.23 11.53 -5.24
N GLN A 650 22.73 12.33 -6.18
CA GLN A 650 23.28 13.65 -5.87
C GLN A 650 22.17 14.56 -5.32
N ALA A 651 21.00 14.59 -5.96
CA ALA A 651 19.85 15.37 -5.48
C ALA A 651 19.43 14.99 -4.05
N LEU A 652 19.33 13.69 -3.73
CA LEU A 652 19.07 13.22 -2.36
C LEU A 652 20.17 13.68 -1.38
N SER A 653 21.43 13.73 -1.82
CA SER A 653 22.54 14.26 -1.00
C SER A 653 22.39 15.76 -0.73
N GLY A 654 21.96 16.52 -1.73
CA GLY A 654 21.66 17.95 -1.61
C GLY A 654 20.51 18.21 -0.63
N ILE A 655 19.43 17.43 -0.73
CA ILE A 655 18.29 17.49 0.20
C ILE A 655 18.73 17.15 1.62
N ALA A 656 19.49 16.06 1.81
CA ALA A 656 20.03 15.66 3.10
C ALA A 656 20.91 16.75 3.74
N ALA A 657 21.73 17.43 2.92
CA ALA A 657 22.56 18.54 3.36
C ALA A 657 21.71 19.75 3.77
N LEU A 658 20.68 20.09 2.99
CA LEU A 658 19.77 21.20 3.27
C LEU A 658 19.01 20.99 4.60
N MET A 659 18.48 19.78 4.83
CA MET A 659 17.80 19.41 6.08
C MET A 659 18.70 19.51 7.32
N GLN A 660 20.02 19.36 7.13
CA GLN A 660 21.02 19.55 8.18
C GLN A 660 21.51 21.01 8.30
N GLY A 661 20.93 21.94 7.54
CA GLY A 661 21.33 23.35 7.51
C GLY A 661 22.62 23.64 6.72
N ASN A 662 23.15 22.67 5.98
CA ASN A 662 24.35 22.84 5.16
C ASN A 662 23.98 23.38 3.77
N VAL A 663 23.62 24.67 3.74
CA VAL A 663 23.14 25.37 2.54
C VAL A 663 24.22 25.43 1.45
N PHE A 664 25.50 25.55 1.81
CA PHE A 664 26.60 25.60 0.83
C PHE A 664 26.78 24.28 0.09
N LYS A 665 26.72 23.15 0.81
CA LYS A 665 26.77 21.81 0.17
C LYS A 665 25.54 21.59 -0.70
N ALA A 666 24.35 21.92 -0.20
CA ALA A 666 23.11 21.80 -0.98
C ALA A 666 23.17 22.63 -2.27
N TRP A 667 23.63 23.88 -2.18
CA TRP A 667 23.83 24.77 -3.33
C TRP A 667 24.84 24.22 -4.33
N SER A 668 25.99 23.74 -3.86
CA SER A 668 27.02 23.15 -4.72
C SER A 668 26.52 21.94 -5.48
N VAL A 669 25.66 21.10 -4.86
CA VAL A 669 25.05 19.94 -5.51
C VAL A 669 24.06 20.40 -6.57
N ILE A 670 23.17 21.36 -6.25
CA ILE A 670 22.15 21.85 -7.18
C ILE A 670 22.79 22.50 -8.42
N GLN A 671 23.88 23.27 -8.26
CA GLN A 671 24.61 23.86 -9.38
C GLN A 671 25.29 22.81 -10.28
N GLY A 672 25.61 21.63 -9.74
CA GLY A 672 26.22 20.53 -10.48
C GLY A 672 25.21 19.62 -11.19
N LEU A 673 23.92 19.75 -10.89
CA LEU A 673 22.85 19.01 -11.56
C LEU A 673 22.41 19.80 -12.79
N GLU A 674 22.69 19.29 -13.99
CA GLU A 674 22.03 19.75 -15.21
C GLU A 674 20.57 19.26 -15.17
N LEU A 675 19.68 20.05 -14.55
CA LEU A 675 18.24 19.80 -14.46
C LEU A 675 17.47 20.26 -15.71
#